data_AF-A0A7C7L2L6-F1
#
_entry.id   AF-A0A7C7L2L6-F1
#
_cell.length_a   1.000
_cell.length_b   1.000
_cell.length_c   1.000
_cell.angle_alpha   90.00
_cell.angle_beta   90.00
_cell.angle_gamma   90.00
#
_symmetry.space_group_name_H-M   'P 1'
#
loop_
_entity.id
_entity.type
_entity.pdbx_description
1 polymer ?
#
loop_
_entity_poly.entity_id
_entity_poly.type
_entity_poly.pdbx_seq_one_letter_code
_entity_poly.pdbx_strand_id
1 'polypeptide(L)'
;MIIIVSLFNLKYSGSIMIKNLSKVLIIMALPLFSLAQNNETANNGQIDNINEFATIMTVPFTMPDGIKLYTDIYLPVLSDCLSYFISIDTNIANQDVLDSFTVELITKGTQIIIYDSITPPDTLSTDPLKLKWNDYDSDSLIPNPNPYQLPVVFTRTPYDKTGEDAMALMTLLGYVGVMQDMRGRYTSEGVYMPMYSDSWSKDPYHPNWGHVLDRQTPINDPPEPGKAASKHGNHHEDGYNSIRYMTGAYQFDSSMSWLKDEPSIYDIDLDGVMDTTYGINRLTRVYDYNRDGIPDTFAIPTPCIGTFGASALGNTQYQAAAAHKINTSMAGLKCLLPIVATNEHFKYTGYQNGVFRDRIVTGWVKGQIFTGVDDDSVNVINYFKDLDVALGNPGGVHNSMHTSWDYGNNNKFDAATEAIDHFTMFRPSDNDVAGYYPNAIGRADMDASRAMVDEKGEGDVNGTHSRYENMDVPAYHLFGWWDIFVDGQIETNNLMRKYSSPENRKLQKVVIGPWAHQTIGSTKTGDQTYPNNVLEALGLDLSETDGDTLPLTDIFGSDIVSWYRHNLSYTKGLGEPKIFIPESQTLQPGSGCPDGVETLRIPAEDYIILFEDFINFLSGYSALPPIKVEVTICGGVPSLIELDIPANPNSLLPGLANTEIKPPKDKDFFDPEISPPYRFYVVGDGLDNTVGNYWFEYD
;
A
#
# COMPACT_ATOMS: atom_id res chain seq x y z
N MET A 1 -31.60 -34.88 -7.70
CA MET A 1 -30.55 -35.54 -8.50
C MET A 1 -30.68 -35.01 -9.92
N ILE A 2 -29.66 -34.28 -10.40
CA ILE A 2 -29.60 -33.53 -11.69
C ILE A 2 -30.42 -32.22 -11.74
N ILE A 3 -30.16 -31.26 -10.83
CA ILE A 3 -30.22 -29.78 -11.06
C ILE A 3 -29.36 -29.11 -9.96
N ILE A 4 -28.07 -29.47 -9.82
CA ILE A 4 -27.09 -28.77 -8.95
C ILE A 4 -25.70 -29.00 -9.55
N VAL A 5 -25.42 -28.42 -10.73
CA VAL A 5 -24.05 -28.33 -11.31
C VAL A 5 -23.86 -27.07 -12.19
N SER A 6 -24.92 -26.36 -12.58
CA SER A 6 -24.82 -25.28 -13.59
C SER A 6 -24.50 -23.87 -13.08
N LEU A 7 -24.03 -23.70 -11.84
CA LEU A 7 -23.63 -22.37 -11.31
C LEU A 7 -22.12 -22.21 -11.09
N PHE A 8 -21.31 -23.21 -11.44
CA PHE A 8 -19.85 -23.22 -11.19
C PHE A 8 -18.98 -23.24 -12.47
N ASN A 9 -19.55 -22.99 -13.65
CA ASN A 9 -18.80 -22.95 -14.92
C ASN A 9 -19.23 -21.79 -15.82
N LEU A 10 -18.85 -20.55 -15.45
CA LEU A 10 -18.81 -19.43 -16.38
C LEU A 10 -17.35 -19.07 -16.67
N LYS A 11 -16.71 -19.87 -17.53
CA LYS A 11 -15.64 -19.36 -18.41
C LYS A 11 -16.30 -18.80 -19.67
N TYR A 12 -16.12 -17.49 -19.85
CA TYR A 12 -16.16 -16.71 -21.10
C TYR A 12 -17.23 -17.02 -22.16
N SER A 13 -18.20 -16.10 -22.26
CA SER A 13 -18.81 -15.68 -23.53
C SER A 13 -19.82 -14.57 -23.26
N GLY A 14 -19.57 -13.35 -23.75
CA GLY A 14 -20.64 -12.39 -24.01
C GLY A 14 -20.53 -11.07 -23.25
N SER A 15 -19.83 -10.15 -23.91
CA SER A 15 -19.92 -8.69 -23.79
C SER A 15 -21.33 -8.15 -23.53
N ILE A 16 -21.38 -6.98 -22.86
CA ILE A 16 -22.48 -5.99 -22.72
C ILE A 16 -23.20 -6.05 -21.35
N MET A 17 -23.11 -4.91 -20.61
CA MET A 17 -23.69 -4.57 -19.30
C MET A 17 -22.93 -5.02 -18.04
N ILE A 18 -21.87 -4.28 -17.71
CA ILE A 18 -21.64 -3.49 -16.49
C ILE A 18 -20.20 -2.96 -16.66
N LYS A 19 -20.09 -1.88 -17.45
CA LYS A 19 -18.89 -1.05 -17.54
C LYS A 19 -19.30 0.28 -16.90
N ASN A 20 -18.46 0.81 -16.03
CA ASN A 20 -18.62 2.06 -15.27
C ASN A 20 -19.38 1.88 -13.96
N LEU A 21 -18.63 1.90 -12.84
CA LEU A 21 -18.99 2.54 -11.56
C LEU A 21 -17.82 2.35 -10.55
N SER A 22 -17.17 3.47 -10.21
CA SER A 22 -16.23 3.69 -9.08
C SER A 22 -14.95 2.85 -8.98
N LYS A 23 -14.13 2.75 -10.03
CA LYS A 23 -12.88 1.98 -10.00
C LYS A 23 -11.73 2.60 -9.17
N VAL A 24 -11.69 3.87 -8.83
CA VAL A 24 -10.44 4.51 -8.33
C VAL A 24 -10.22 4.37 -6.82
N LEU A 25 -11.24 4.61 -5.99
CA LEU A 25 -11.20 4.24 -4.57
C LEU A 25 -11.28 2.72 -4.38
N ILE A 26 -11.73 1.97 -5.39
CA ILE A 26 -11.62 0.52 -5.42
C ILE A 26 -10.20 0.09 -5.76
N ILE A 27 -9.54 0.63 -6.78
CA ILE A 27 -8.13 0.33 -7.11
C ILE A 27 -7.24 0.62 -5.91
N MET A 28 -7.49 1.73 -5.20
CA MET A 28 -6.76 2.00 -3.98
C MET A 28 -7.23 1.12 -2.79
N ALA A 29 -8.53 0.87 -2.60
CA ALA A 29 -9.02 0.31 -1.34
C ALA A 29 -9.56 -1.15 -1.39
N LEU A 30 -10.13 -1.59 -2.50
CA LEU A 30 -10.60 -2.97 -2.70
C LEU A 30 -9.98 -3.55 -3.96
N PRO A 31 -9.04 -4.49 -3.89
CA PRO A 31 -8.58 -5.16 -5.10
C PRO A 31 -9.75 -5.96 -5.69
N LEU A 32 -10.41 -5.37 -6.68
CA LEU A 32 -11.24 -6.12 -7.59
C LEU A 32 -10.29 -6.93 -8.45
N PHE A 33 -10.64 -8.19 -8.67
CA PHE A 33 -10.08 -9.03 -9.73
C PHE A 33 -9.82 -8.18 -10.98
N SER A 34 -8.57 -7.75 -11.16
CA SER A 34 -8.13 -7.30 -12.45
C SER A 34 -8.09 -8.57 -13.29
N LEU A 35 -8.83 -8.58 -14.39
CA LEU A 35 -8.41 -9.43 -15.49
C LEU A 35 -6.99 -8.98 -15.76
N ALA A 36 -6.00 -9.86 -15.56
CA ALA A 36 -4.62 -9.63 -15.94
C ALA A 36 -4.62 -9.00 -17.33
N GLN A 37 -4.54 -7.67 -17.38
CA GLN A 37 -3.95 -7.03 -18.51
C GLN A 37 -2.49 -7.30 -18.28
N ASN A 38 -1.90 -8.07 -19.18
CA ASN A 38 -0.48 -7.93 -19.46
C ASN A 38 -0.27 -6.47 -19.87
N ASN A 39 -0.20 -5.55 -18.90
CA ASN A 39 0.35 -4.22 -19.09
C ASN A 39 1.86 -4.43 -19.07
N GLU A 40 2.34 -5.11 -20.12
CA GLU A 40 3.75 -5.09 -20.45
C GLU A 40 4.11 -3.60 -20.58
N THR A 41 5.07 -3.14 -19.78
CA THR A 41 5.75 -1.86 -19.97
C THR A 41 6.11 -1.79 -21.45
N ALA A 42 5.53 -0.85 -22.19
CA ALA A 42 5.62 -0.89 -23.64
C ALA A 42 7.07 -0.66 -24.12
N ASN A 43 7.95 -0.17 -23.22
CA ASN A 43 9.34 0.17 -23.52
C ASN A 43 9.39 0.99 -24.81
N ASN A 44 8.49 1.98 -24.88
CA ASN A 44 8.14 2.73 -26.08
C ASN A 44 8.77 4.14 -26.08
N GLY A 45 9.49 4.49 -25.01
CA GLY A 45 10.10 5.80 -24.83
C GLY A 45 9.11 6.88 -24.39
N GLN A 46 7.97 6.50 -23.82
CA GLN A 46 6.99 7.39 -23.21
C GLN A 46 6.74 6.94 -21.76
N ILE A 47 6.24 7.85 -20.93
CA ILE A 47 5.73 7.53 -19.60
C ILE A 47 4.22 7.76 -19.65
N ASP A 48 3.52 6.80 -20.24
CA ASP A 48 2.09 6.87 -20.57
C ASP A 48 1.24 5.94 -19.71
N ASN A 49 1.86 5.18 -18.81
CA ASN A 49 1.20 4.36 -17.82
C ASN A 49 1.73 4.63 -16.41
N ILE A 50 0.84 4.62 -15.42
CA ILE A 50 1.24 4.81 -14.02
C ILE A 50 2.20 3.72 -13.52
N ASN A 51 2.10 2.50 -14.06
CA ASN A 51 3.00 1.41 -13.73
C ASN A 51 4.44 1.71 -14.13
N GLU A 52 4.65 2.58 -15.12
CA GLU A 52 5.99 2.92 -15.59
C GLU A 52 6.77 3.78 -14.60
N PHE A 53 6.08 4.35 -13.61
CA PHE A 53 6.69 5.02 -12.46
C PHE A 53 7.22 4.07 -11.40
N ALA A 54 6.97 2.76 -11.54
CA ALA A 54 7.36 1.79 -10.54
C ALA A 54 8.16 0.64 -11.13
N THR A 55 9.29 0.33 -10.50
CA THR A 55 9.90 -0.99 -10.62
C THR A 55 9.51 -1.80 -9.40
N ILE A 56 9.06 -3.03 -9.63
CA ILE A 56 8.56 -3.93 -8.59
C ILE A 56 9.67 -4.93 -8.26
N MET A 57 10.04 -5.02 -6.97
CA MET A 57 10.85 -6.10 -6.43
C MET A 57 10.01 -6.96 -5.49
N THR A 58 10.13 -8.29 -5.58
CA THR A 58 9.46 -9.20 -4.64
C THR A 58 10.47 -9.68 -3.59
N VAL A 59 10.20 -9.39 -2.32
CA VAL A 59 11.06 -9.69 -1.18
C VAL A 59 10.33 -10.62 -0.18
N PRO A 60 10.94 -11.74 0.25
CA PRO A 60 10.37 -12.60 1.29
C PRO A 60 10.66 -12.03 2.68
N PHE A 61 9.64 -11.44 3.33
CA PHE A 61 9.76 -10.97 4.70
C PHE A 61 9.70 -12.17 5.64
N THR A 62 10.80 -12.43 6.34
CA THR A 62 10.88 -13.55 7.28
C THR A 62 10.32 -13.15 8.64
N MET A 63 9.31 -13.88 9.11
CA MET A 63 8.63 -13.67 10.39
C MET A 63 9.42 -14.31 11.56
N PRO A 64 9.09 -13.99 12.83
CA PRO A 64 9.79 -14.52 14.01
C PRO A 64 9.80 -16.04 14.15
N ASP A 65 8.86 -16.73 13.52
CA ASP A 65 8.71 -18.18 13.46
C ASP A 65 9.41 -18.81 12.23
N GLY A 66 10.06 -18.00 11.40
CA GLY A 66 10.76 -18.43 10.18
C GLY A 66 9.90 -18.48 8.91
N ILE A 67 8.60 -18.21 8.99
CA ILE A 67 7.70 -18.20 7.84
C ILE A 67 7.99 -17.00 6.94
N LYS A 68 8.00 -17.20 5.63
CA LYS A 68 8.26 -16.15 4.64
C LYS A 68 6.97 -15.61 4.05
N LEU A 69 6.76 -14.31 4.22
CA LEU A 69 5.65 -13.58 3.65
C LEU A 69 6.14 -12.79 2.43
N TYR A 70 5.67 -13.19 1.26
CA TYR A 70 6.14 -12.63 0.01
C TYR A 70 5.52 -11.26 -0.21
N THR A 71 6.38 -10.27 -0.44
CA THR A 71 6.01 -8.86 -0.41
C THR A 71 6.52 -8.17 -1.66
N ASP A 72 5.65 -7.46 -2.37
CA ASP A 72 6.02 -6.65 -3.52
C ASP A 72 6.31 -5.22 -3.05
N ILE A 73 7.45 -4.70 -3.47
CA ILE A 73 7.94 -3.37 -3.15
C ILE A 73 8.01 -2.58 -4.46
N TYR A 74 7.28 -1.48 -4.50
CA TYR A 74 7.18 -0.58 -5.63
C TYR A 74 8.10 0.61 -5.35
N LEU A 75 9.13 0.74 -6.18
CA LEU A 75 10.15 1.79 -6.09
C LEU A 75 9.95 2.81 -7.21
N PRO A 76 10.18 4.13 -7.00
CA PRO A 76 10.02 5.16 -8.02
C PRO A 76 11.14 5.16 -9.06
N VAL A 77 11.37 3.99 -9.64
CA VAL A 77 12.38 3.66 -10.64
C VAL A 77 11.65 3.41 -11.92
N LEU A 78 11.93 4.20 -12.95
CA LEU A 78 11.17 4.10 -14.19
C LEU A 78 11.42 2.77 -14.87
N SER A 79 10.35 2.08 -15.27
CA SER A 79 10.46 0.83 -16.04
C SER A 79 10.55 1.07 -17.55
N ASP A 80 10.24 2.29 -18.02
CA ASP A 80 10.43 2.80 -19.39
C ASP A 80 11.39 4.01 -19.37
N CYS A 81 11.77 4.52 -20.54
CA CYS A 81 12.47 5.80 -20.68
C CYS A 81 11.52 6.90 -21.16
N LEU A 82 11.92 8.16 -20.98
CA LEU A 82 11.22 9.31 -21.55
C LEU A 82 12.05 9.88 -22.70
N SER A 83 11.63 9.58 -23.93
CA SER A 83 12.15 10.22 -25.13
C SER A 83 11.35 11.47 -25.46
N TYR A 84 12.03 12.56 -25.78
CA TYR A 84 11.43 13.86 -26.03
C TYR A 84 12.03 14.55 -27.25
N PHE A 85 11.19 15.19 -28.06
CA PHE A 85 11.64 15.94 -29.22
C PHE A 85 12.05 17.35 -28.78
N ILE A 86 13.30 17.71 -29.03
CA ILE A 86 13.86 19.02 -28.66
C ILE A 86 14.27 19.81 -29.92
N SER A 87 14.34 21.13 -29.78
CA SER A 87 14.87 22.03 -30.80
C SER A 87 15.92 22.94 -30.17
N ILE A 88 17.05 23.07 -30.85
CA ILE A 88 18.14 24.00 -30.50
C ILE A 88 18.13 25.09 -31.58
N ASP A 89 17.75 26.30 -31.19
CA ASP A 89 17.75 27.50 -32.04
C ASP A 89 18.50 28.61 -31.31
N THR A 90 19.84 28.54 -31.35
CA THR A 90 20.71 29.47 -30.62
C THR A 90 22.10 29.55 -31.22
N ASN A 91 22.88 30.55 -30.79
CA ASN A 91 24.28 30.69 -31.16
C ASN A 91 25.16 29.86 -30.20
N ILE A 92 25.86 28.86 -30.72
CA ILE A 92 26.80 28.03 -29.97
C ILE A 92 28.20 28.25 -30.54
N ALA A 93 29.15 28.66 -29.69
CA ALA A 93 30.54 28.89 -30.10
C ALA A 93 30.73 29.82 -31.33
N ASN A 94 29.91 30.87 -31.46
CA ASN A 94 29.86 31.81 -32.61
C ASN A 94 29.29 31.23 -33.91
N GLN A 95 28.59 30.09 -33.86
CA GLN A 95 27.85 29.51 -34.96
C GLN A 95 26.36 29.49 -34.62
N ASP A 96 25.53 30.04 -35.49
CA ASP A 96 24.08 29.91 -35.36
C ASP A 96 23.68 28.48 -35.70
N VAL A 97 22.99 27.83 -34.75
CA VAL A 97 22.54 26.44 -34.88
C VAL A 97 21.02 26.45 -34.85
N LEU A 98 20.42 25.86 -35.87
CA LEU A 98 19.01 25.51 -35.91
C LEU A 98 18.91 24.01 -36.19
N ASP A 99 18.64 23.24 -35.15
CA ASP A 99 18.58 21.77 -35.23
C ASP A 99 17.47 21.23 -34.33
N SER A 100 16.91 20.06 -34.69
CA SER A 100 15.84 19.43 -33.93
C SER A 100 15.86 17.92 -34.09
N PHE A 101 15.81 17.20 -32.97
CA PHE A 101 15.92 15.75 -32.93
C PHE A 101 15.31 15.20 -31.63
N THR A 102 15.13 13.89 -31.56
CA THR A 102 14.65 13.21 -30.35
C THR A 102 15.83 12.84 -29.46
N VAL A 103 15.70 13.12 -28.17
CA VAL A 103 16.64 12.73 -27.12
C VAL A 103 15.93 11.88 -26.08
N GLU A 104 16.64 10.95 -25.48
CA GLU A 104 16.22 10.33 -24.23
C GLU A 104 16.49 11.33 -23.09
N LEU A 105 15.43 11.95 -22.57
CA LEU A 105 15.49 12.91 -21.48
C LEU A 105 15.66 12.22 -20.12
N ILE A 106 15.01 11.08 -19.93
CA ILE A 106 15.13 10.24 -18.73
C ILE A 106 15.36 8.80 -19.17
N THR A 107 16.47 8.22 -18.75
CA THR A 107 16.78 6.82 -19.06
C THR A 107 15.95 5.86 -18.22
N LYS A 108 15.62 4.70 -18.80
CA LYS A 108 15.03 3.57 -18.07
C LYS A 108 15.88 3.18 -16.85
N GLY A 109 15.22 2.78 -15.78
CA GLY A 109 15.87 2.38 -14.53
C GLY A 109 16.33 3.55 -13.68
N THR A 110 15.99 4.79 -14.01
CA THR A 110 16.32 5.98 -13.20
C THR A 110 15.35 6.09 -12.03
N GLN A 111 15.87 6.25 -10.80
CA GLN A 111 15.04 6.65 -9.66
C GLN A 111 14.76 8.15 -9.73
N ILE A 112 13.53 8.52 -10.04
CA ILE A 112 13.20 9.92 -10.37
C ILE A 112 12.66 10.72 -9.19
N ILE A 113 12.34 10.09 -8.06
CA ILE A 113 11.80 10.80 -6.88
C ILE A 113 12.72 10.67 -5.68
N ILE A 114 12.99 11.82 -5.05
CA ILE A 114 13.82 11.97 -3.85
C ILE A 114 13.20 12.96 -2.85
N TYR A 115 13.65 12.91 -1.60
CA TYR A 115 13.52 14.02 -0.64
C TYR A 115 14.91 14.63 -0.44
N ASP A 116 15.24 15.69 -1.17
CA ASP A 116 16.58 16.28 -1.19
C ASP A 116 16.95 17.06 0.09
N SER A 117 15.94 17.38 0.91
CA SER A 117 16.08 18.31 2.02
C SER A 117 15.29 17.86 3.24
N ILE A 118 15.83 18.20 4.41
CA ILE A 118 15.22 17.94 5.72
C ILE A 118 15.27 19.16 6.61
N THR A 119 14.33 19.25 7.54
CA THR A 119 14.41 20.13 8.70
C THR A 119 15.24 19.45 9.79
N PRO A 120 16.28 20.09 10.35
CA PRO A 120 17.07 19.52 11.44
C PRO A 120 16.19 19.06 12.62
N PRO A 121 16.48 17.89 13.24
CA PRO A 121 15.64 17.35 14.32
C PRO A 121 15.52 18.23 15.57
N ASP A 122 16.50 19.11 15.81
CA ASP A 122 16.56 20.06 16.92
C ASP A 122 15.82 21.38 16.64
N THR A 123 15.48 21.65 15.37
CA THR A 123 14.64 22.77 14.95
C THR A 123 13.20 22.36 14.61
N LEU A 124 12.94 21.04 14.51
CA LEU A 124 11.58 20.50 14.48
C LEU A 124 10.81 20.98 15.72
N SER A 125 9.88 21.90 15.48
CA SER A 125 9.06 22.45 16.53
C SER A 125 8.30 21.33 17.27
N THR A 126 8.38 21.33 18.60
CA THR A 126 7.51 20.49 19.46
C THR A 126 6.07 21.03 19.52
N ASP A 127 5.84 22.23 18.97
CA ASP A 127 4.53 22.85 18.81
C ASP A 127 3.99 22.53 17.40
N PRO A 128 2.94 21.70 17.27
CA PRO A 128 2.36 21.34 15.98
C PRO A 128 1.77 22.54 15.23
N LEU A 129 1.47 23.65 15.92
CA LEU A 129 1.02 24.89 15.28
C LEU A 129 2.16 25.70 14.62
N LYS A 130 3.43 25.31 14.81
CA LYS A 130 4.59 25.86 14.08
C LYS A 130 5.15 24.89 13.03
N LEU A 131 4.58 23.69 12.91
CA LEU A 131 4.69 22.85 11.71
C LEU A 131 3.77 23.35 10.59
N LYS A 132 3.02 24.45 10.84
CA LYS A 132 2.22 25.18 9.86
C LYS A 132 3.12 25.75 8.76
N TRP A 133 2.86 25.41 7.50
CA TRP A 133 3.49 26.16 6.42
C TRP A 133 2.97 27.60 6.40
N ASN A 134 3.79 28.49 6.93
CA ASN A 134 4.40 29.56 6.15
C ASN A 134 5.86 29.84 6.58
N ASP A 135 6.44 28.99 7.44
CA ASP A 135 7.85 28.99 7.85
C ASP A 135 8.49 27.61 7.59
N TYR A 136 8.19 26.97 6.46
CA TYR A 136 9.31 26.37 5.74
C TYR A 136 10.11 27.54 5.20
N ASP A 137 10.95 28.05 6.07
CA ASP A 137 12.05 28.86 5.64
C ASP A 137 12.92 27.91 4.82
N SER A 138 13.00 28.12 3.50
CA SER A 138 13.99 27.43 2.67
C SER A 138 15.39 27.57 3.25
N ASP A 139 15.63 28.63 4.04
CA ASP A 139 16.90 28.88 4.72
C ASP A 139 17.11 27.97 5.95
N SER A 140 16.08 27.27 6.42
CA SER A 140 16.14 26.28 7.52
C SER A 140 16.30 24.83 7.05
N LEU A 141 16.16 24.56 5.74
CA LEU A 141 16.37 23.24 5.18
C LEU A 141 17.86 22.95 5.01
N ILE A 142 18.28 21.75 5.42
CA ILE A 142 19.61 21.24 5.13
C ILE A 142 19.52 20.08 4.13
N PRO A 143 20.60 19.78 3.38
CA PRO A 143 20.64 18.61 2.51
C PRO A 143 20.29 17.33 3.28
N ASN A 144 19.38 16.53 2.73
CA ASN A 144 19.07 15.22 3.28
C ASN A 144 20.27 14.28 3.04
N PRO A 145 20.87 13.68 4.08
CA PRO A 145 21.95 12.71 3.90
C PRO A 145 21.48 11.38 3.28
N ASN A 146 20.17 11.13 3.21
CA ASN A 146 19.57 9.93 2.62
C ASN A 146 18.41 10.29 1.67
N PRO A 147 18.67 10.99 0.56
CA PRO A 147 17.60 11.55 -0.28
C PRO A 147 16.75 10.48 -0.99
N TYR A 148 17.29 9.28 -1.17
CA TYR A 148 16.62 8.14 -1.78
C TYR A 148 15.81 7.27 -0.79
N GLN A 149 15.90 7.54 0.52
CA GLN A 149 15.04 6.88 1.51
C GLN A 149 13.70 7.58 1.54
N LEU A 150 12.64 6.88 1.15
CA LEU A 150 11.29 7.45 1.04
C LEU A 150 10.37 6.89 2.12
N PRO A 151 9.35 7.65 2.59
CA PRO A 151 8.32 7.07 3.45
C PRO A 151 7.53 5.97 2.76
N VAL A 152 6.94 5.08 3.55
CA VAL A 152 6.26 3.88 3.04
C VAL A 152 4.74 4.00 3.17
N VAL A 153 4.03 3.61 2.13
CA VAL A 153 2.62 3.24 2.21
C VAL A 153 2.51 1.73 2.11
N PHE A 154 1.98 1.10 3.17
CA PHE A 154 1.94 -0.35 3.33
C PHE A 154 0.51 -0.89 3.33
N THR A 155 0.29 -1.99 2.61
CA THR A 155 -0.95 -2.74 2.65
C THR A 155 -0.71 -4.25 2.71
N ARG A 156 -1.67 -4.96 3.31
CA ARG A 156 -1.67 -6.43 3.40
C ARG A 156 -2.99 -6.96 2.87
N THR A 157 -2.93 -7.90 1.94
CA THR A 157 -4.09 -8.40 1.21
C THR A 157 -4.28 -9.91 1.38
N PRO A 158 -5.54 -10.36 1.55
CA PRO A 158 -5.90 -11.76 1.35
C PRO A 158 -6.44 -12.01 -0.07
N TYR A 159 -6.17 -11.16 -1.07
CA TYR A 159 -6.83 -11.23 -2.39
C TYR A 159 -5.90 -11.39 -3.60
N ASP A 160 -4.65 -11.82 -3.39
CA ASP A 160 -3.57 -11.90 -4.37
C ASP A 160 -3.04 -10.51 -4.66
N LYS A 161 -1.79 -10.26 -4.30
CA LYS A 161 -1.11 -9.01 -4.63
C LYS A 161 -0.79 -8.86 -6.12
N THR A 162 -0.87 -9.93 -6.93
CA THR A 162 -0.48 -9.87 -8.34
C THR A 162 -1.44 -9.02 -9.18
N GLY A 163 -0.88 -8.19 -10.08
CA GLY A 163 -1.67 -7.36 -10.98
C GLY A 163 -2.33 -6.13 -10.33
N GLU A 164 -1.82 -5.73 -9.16
CA GLU A 164 -2.27 -4.54 -8.44
C GLU A 164 -1.40 -3.31 -8.74
N ASP A 165 -1.82 -2.57 -9.77
CA ASP A 165 -1.18 -1.35 -10.28
C ASP A 165 -1.30 -0.15 -9.31
N ALA A 166 -2.16 -0.27 -8.29
CA ALA A 166 -2.50 0.80 -7.35
C ALA A 166 -1.30 1.31 -6.53
N MET A 167 -0.33 0.44 -6.26
CA MET A 167 0.85 0.81 -5.48
C MET A 167 1.91 1.55 -6.30
N ALA A 168 1.84 1.51 -7.63
CA ALA A 168 2.64 2.37 -8.50
C ALA A 168 2.23 3.84 -8.39
N LEU A 169 0.96 4.13 -8.10
CA LEU A 169 0.53 5.50 -7.77
C LEU A 169 1.26 6.05 -6.54
N MET A 170 1.52 5.20 -5.54
CA MET A 170 2.24 5.63 -4.34
C MET A 170 3.68 6.03 -4.67
N THR A 171 4.32 5.41 -5.67
CA THR A 171 5.66 5.79 -6.12
C THR A 171 5.64 7.15 -6.78
N LEU A 172 4.70 7.42 -7.69
CA LEU A 172 4.49 8.75 -8.28
C LEU A 172 4.22 9.81 -7.21
N LEU A 173 3.49 9.46 -6.15
CA LEU A 173 3.26 10.36 -5.02
C LEU A 173 4.48 10.53 -4.10
N GLY A 174 5.64 9.94 -4.41
CA GLY A 174 6.86 10.09 -3.63
C GLY A 174 6.91 9.24 -2.35
N TYR A 175 6.33 8.04 -2.42
CA TYR A 175 6.42 7.02 -1.39
C TYR A 175 6.95 5.70 -1.96
N VAL A 176 7.47 4.83 -1.12
CA VAL A 176 7.62 3.42 -1.46
C VAL A 176 6.27 2.74 -1.24
N GLY A 177 5.76 2.08 -2.27
CA GLY A 177 4.58 1.23 -2.15
C GLY A 177 4.98 -0.16 -1.67
N VAL A 178 4.31 -0.69 -0.65
CA VAL A 178 4.54 -2.06 -0.17
C VAL A 178 3.23 -2.83 -0.09
N MET A 179 3.20 -3.98 -0.75
CA MET A 179 2.05 -4.86 -0.78
C MET A 179 2.42 -6.29 -0.42
N GLN A 180 1.75 -6.86 0.58
CA GLN A 180 2.09 -8.19 1.07
C GLN A 180 0.88 -9.12 1.03
N ASP A 181 1.09 -10.33 0.49
CA ASP A 181 0.14 -11.42 0.67
C ASP A 181 0.10 -11.82 2.15
N MET A 182 -1.09 -11.90 2.74
CA MET A 182 -1.24 -12.40 4.11
C MET A 182 -0.72 -13.84 4.23
N ARG A 183 -0.31 -14.24 5.43
CA ARG A 183 0.12 -15.61 5.72
C ARG A 183 -0.91 -16.63 5.25
N GLY A 184 -0.44 -17.71 4.66
CA GLY A 184 -1.29 -18.78 4.17
C GLY A 184 -2.10 -18.41 2.92
N ARG A 185 -1.74 -17.32 2.23
CA ARG A 185 -2.41 -16.84 1.02
C ARG A 185 -1.43 -16.65 -0.12
N TYR A 186 -1.82 -17.14 -1.29
CA TYR A 186 -1.10 -16.99 -2.55
C TYR A 186 0.38 -17.33 -2.38
N THR A 187 1.28 -16.37 -2.58
CA THR A 187 2.72 -16.62 -2.54
C THR A 187 3.29 -16.70 -1.12
N SER A 188 2.59 -16.20 -0.11
CA SER A 188 3.04 -16.19 1.29
C SER A 188 2.82 -17.53 1.98
N GLU A 189 3.83 -18.05 2.68
CA GLU A 189 3.81 -19.33 3.40
C GLU A 189 2.86 -19.30 4.64
N GLY A 190 2.65 -20.46 5.27
CA GLY A 190 1.94 -20.61 6.55
C GLY A 190 0.45 -20.97 6.41
N VAL A 191 -0.31 -20.83 7.50
CA VAL A 191 -1.76 -21.13 7.53
C VAL A 191 -2.55 -19.84 7.71
N TYR A 192 -3.63 -19.67 6.93
CA TYR A 192 -4.48 -18.48 6.99
C TYR A 192 -5.64 -18.64 7.98
N MET A 193 -5.85 -17.64 8.84
CA MET A 193 -7.05 -17.52 9.70
C MET A 193 -7.93 -16.37 9.20
N PRO A 194 -9.03 -16.67 8.47
CA PRO A 194 -9.88 -15.64 7.91
C PRO A 194 -10.33 -14.61 8.96
N MET A 195 -10.29 -13.34 8.57
CA MET A 195 -10.65 -12.15 9.36
C MET A 195 -9.62 -11.66 10.37
N TYR A 196 -8.91 -12.53 11.11
CA TYR A 196 -8.06 -12.09 12.23
C TYR A 196 -6.71 -12.82 12.34
N SER A 197 -6.22 -13.41 11.23
CA SER A 197 -4.84 -13.95 11.17
C SER A 197 -3.81 -12.91 11.60
N ASP A 198 -4.00 -11.66 11.19
CA ASP A 198 -3.02 -10.57 11.33
C ASP A 198 -3.07 -9.83 12.68
N SER A 199 -3.95 -10.24 13.59
CA SER A 199 -4.20 -9.55 14.85
C SER A 199 -3.06 -9.70 15.86
N TRP A 200 -3.38 -9.90 17.13
CA TRP A 200 -2.43 -10.08 18.22
C TRP A 200 -2.24 -11.56 18.52
N SER A 201 -1.27 -11.89 19.37
CA SER A 201 -1.13 -13.23 19.90
C SER A 201 -2.37 -13.62 20.70
N LYS A 202 -2.98 -14.74 20.31
CA LYS A 202 -4.17 -15.34 20.91
C LYS A 202 -3.83 -16.24 22.10
N ASP A 203 -2.58 -16.72 22.13
CA ASP A 203 -2.06 -17.63 23.15
C ASP A 203 -2.29 -17.15 24.60
N PRO A 204 -2.10 -15.86 24.95
CA PRO A 204 -2.35 -15.37 26.30
C PRO A 204 -3.81 -15.50 26.78
N TYR A 205 -4.77 -15.61 25.86
CA TYR A 205 -6.20 -15.72 26.20
C TYR A 205 -6.66 -17.17 26.31
N HIS A 206 -6.06 -18.05 25.52
CA HIS A 206 -6.40 -19.46 25.51
C HIS A 206 -5.25 -20.34 25.00
N PRO A 207 -4.26 -20.64 25.86
CA PRO A 207 -3.07 -21.40 25.46
C PRO A 207 -3.33 -22.90 25.22
N ASN A 208 -4.56 -23.36 25.46
CA ASN A 208 -4.93 -24.78 25.41
C ASN A 208 -5.81 -25.13 24.20
N TRP A 209 -6.17 -24.17 23.36
CA TRP A 209 -6.87 -24.43 22.11
C TRP A 209 -6.50 -23.40 21.04
N GLY A 210 -6.57 -23.82 19.78
CA GLY A 210 -6.20 -23.03 18.61
C GLY A 210 -7.29 -22.97 17.56
N HIS A 211 -7.11 -22.08 16.59
CA HIS A 211 -8.03 -21.97 15.47
C HIS A 211 -8.15 -23.31 14.72
N VAL A 212 -9.38 -23.69 14.36
CA VAL A 212 -9.68 -25.00 13.74
C VAL A 212 -9.00 -25.22 12.39
N LEU A 213 -8.49 -24.15 11.78
CA LEU A 213 -7.76 -24.21 10.51
C LEU A 213 -6.28 -24.55 10.66
N ASP A 214 -5.71 -24.48 11.86
CA ASP A 214 -4.31 -24.87 12.10
C ASP A 214 -4.24 -26.21 12.84
N ARG A 215 -4.68 -27.28 12.17
CA ARG A 215 -4.67 -28.63 12.75
C ARG A 215 -3.30 -29.30 12.70
N GLN A 216 -2.47 -28.88 11.76
CA GLN A 216 -1.18 -29.51 11.51
C GLN A 216 -0.14 -29.12 12.55
N THR A 217 -0.24 -27.90 13.06
CA THR A 217 0.66 -27.41 14.09
C THR A 217 0.09 -27.75 15.46
N PRO A 218 0.81 -28.49 16.33
CA PRO A 218 0.34 -28.72 17.69
C PRO A 218 0.20 -27.42 18.47
N ILE A 219 -0.82 -27.32 19.34
CA ILE A 219 -1.03 -26.14 20.21
C ILE A 219 0.18 -25.79 21.08
N ASN A 220 0.98 -26.80 21.44
CA ASN A 220 2.19 -26.68 22.25
C ASN A 220 3.47 -26.72 21.42
N ASP A 221 3.38 -26.47 20.12
CA ASP A 221 4.53 -26.41 19.22
C ASP A 221 5.53 -25.36 19.72
N PRO A 222 6.74 -25.77 20.16
CA PRO A 222 7.74 -24.82 20.58
C PRO A 222 8.32 -24.10 19.35
N PRO A 223 8.87 -22.88 19.52
CA PRO A 223 9.70 -22.29 18.48
C PRO A 223 10.77 -23.28 18.00
N GLU A 224 10.97 -23.39 16.69
CA GLU A 224 12.07 -24.19 16.14
C GLU A 224 13.42 -23.72 16.71
N PRO A 225 14.44 -24.59 16.79
CA PRO A 225 15.74 -24.22 17.35
C PRO A 225 16.29 -22.93 16.73
N GLY A 226 16.45 -21.91 17.58
CA GLY A 226 16.95 -20.60 17.19
C GLY A 226 15.88 -19.61 16.73
N LYS A 227 14.62 -20.00 16.49
CA LYS A 227 13.53 -19.09 16.14
C LYS A 227 12.91 -18.43 17.37
N ALA A 228 12.28 -17.28 17.17
CA ALA A 228 11.75 -16.45 18.25
C ALA A 228 10.30 -16.79 18.62
N ALA A 229 9.53 -17.38 17.72
CA ALA A 229 8.12 -17.71 17.92
C ALA A 229 7.77 -19.10 17.38
N SER A 230 6.65 -19.63 17.88
CA SER A 230 6.01 -20.84 17.34
C SER A 230 5.31 -20.52 16.03
N LYS A 231 5.21 -21.52 15.13
CA LYS A 231 4.47 -21.40 13.87
C LYS A 231 2.96 -21.51 14.06
N HIS A 232 2.51 -21.98 15.23
CA HIS A 232 1.10 -22.17 15.51
C HIS A 232 0.37 -20.83 15.48
N GLY A 233 -0.79 -20.77 14.84
CA GLY A 233 -1.37 -19.48 14.49
C GLY A 233 -2.05 -18.70 15.62
N ASN A 234 -2.05 -19.24 16.83
CA ASN A 234 -2.23 -18.42 18.03
C ASN A 234 -1.12 -17.36 18.20
N HIS A 235 0.01 -17.48 17.49
CA HIS A 235 1.14 -16.54 17.53
C HIS A 235 1.22 -15.65 16.28
N HIS A 236 0.24 -15.71 15.36
CA HIS A 236 0.25 -14.85 14.19
C HIS A 236 0.02 -13.38 14.58
N GLU A 237 1.01 -12.54 14.24
CA GLU A 237 1.06 -11.08 14.46
C GLU A 237 1.75 -10.39 13.28
N ASP A 238 1.47 -10.88 12.08
CA ASP A 238 2.32 -10.64 10.91
C ASP A 238 2.32 -9.18 10.45
N GLY A 239 1.26 -8.41 10.73
CA GLY A 239 1.20 -7.01 10.34
C GLY A 239 2.22 -6.17 11.11
N TYR A 240 2.30 -6.41 12.42
CA TYR A 240 3.31 -5.83 13.29
C TYR A 240 4.72 -6.28 12.90
N ASN A 241 4.90 -7.57 12.65
CA ASN A 241 6.20 -8.14 12.29
C ASN A 241 6.72 -7.67 10.91
N SER A 242 5.85 -7.44 9.94
CA SER A 242 6.22 -6.84 8.65
C SER A 242 6.68 -5.39 8.78
N ILE A 243 6.04 -4.60 9.65
CA ILE A 243 6.48 -3.23 9.97
C ILE A 243 7.88 -3.23 10.61
N ARG A 244 8.14 -4.19 11.51
CA ARG A 244 9.47 -4.37 12.13
C ARG A 244 10.53 -4.80 11.12
N TYR A 245 10.18 -5.68 10.19
CA TYR A 245 11.07 -6.09 9.11
C TYR A 245 11.46 -4.87 8.26
N MET A 246 10.50 -4.11 7.74
CA MET A 246 10.78 -2.94 6.89
C MET A 246 11.69 -1.90 7.56
N THR A 247 11.42 -1.59 8.83
CA THR A 247 12.15 -0.55 9.57
C THR A 247 13.50 -1.01 10.13
N GLY A 248 13.84 -2.30 10.01
CA GLY A 248 15.05 -2.86 10.58
C GLY A 248 15.01 -3.03 12.11
N ALA A 249 13.83 -2.96 12.73
CA ALA A 249 13.69 -3.08 14.17
C ALA A 249 14.23 -4.41 14.73
N TYR A 250 14.23 -5.48 13.93
CA TYR A 250 14.81 -6.77 14.31
C TYR A 250 16.32 -6.73 14.56
N GLN A 251 17.05 -5.75 14.02
CA GLN A 251 18.48 -5.61 14.28
C GLN A 251 18.80 -5.39 15.77
N PHE A 252 17.84 -4.85 16.53
CA PHE A 252 17.96 -4.53 17.94
C PHE A 252 17.23 -5.54 18.85
N ASP A 253 16.64 -6.58 18.28
CA ASP A 253 15.96 -7.64 19.01
C ASP A 253 16.85 -8.89 19.11
N SER A 254 17.30 -9.20 20.32
CA SER A 254 18.14 -10.37 20.56
C SER A 254 17.45 -11.70 20.26
N SER A 255 16.11 -11.76 20.32
CA SER A 255 15.37 -12.96 19.92
C SER A 255 15.44 -13.23 18.42
N MET A 256 15.73 -12.19 17.62
CA MET A 256 15.82 -12.23 16.17
C MET A 256 17.26 -12.26 15.66
N SER A 257 18.26 -12.51 16.53
CA SER A 257 19.68 -12.49 16.13
C SER A 257 20.01 -13.53 15.05
N TRP A 258 19.30 -14.67 15.06
CA TRP A 258 19.44 -15.75 14.09
C TRP A 258 19.16 -15.32 12.65
N LEU A 259 18.33 -14.28 12.45
CA LEU A 259 17.97 -13.80 11.12
C LEU A 259 19.19 -13.28 10.35
N LYS A 260 20.25 -12.86 11.05
CA LYS A 260 21.48 -12.38 10.42
C LYS A 260 22.22 -13.48 9.66
N ASP A 261 22.07 -14.73 10.10
CA ASP A 261 22.75 -15.89 9.55
C ASP A 261 21.88 -16.59 8.49
N GLU A 262 20.63 -16.18 8.31
CA GLU A 262 19.73 -16.74 7.32
C GLU A 262 19.94 -16.09 5.95
N PRO A 263 20.23 -16.88 4.89
CA PRO A 263 20.36 -16.35 3.56
C PRO A 263 19.00 -15.84 3.07
N SER A 264 18.97 -14.59 2.64
CA SER A 264 17.82 -14.02 1.92
C SER A 264 18.12 -14.04 0.43
N ILE A 265 17.23 -14.63 -0.36
CA ILE A 265 17.38 -14.74 -1.82
C ILE A 265 16.31 -13.89 -2.49
N TYR A 266 16.73 -12.85 -3.20
CA TYR A 266 15.89 -11.98 -4.02
C TYR A 266 16.78 -11.14 -4.94
N ASP A 267 16.23 -10.68 -6.05
CA ASP A 267 16.88 -9.77 -6.98
C ASP A 267 16.98 -8.37 -6.33
N ILE A 268 18.13 -8.04 -5.74
CA ILE A 268 18.30 -6.80 -4.95
C ILE A 268 18.70 -5.62 -5.82
N ASP A 269 19.29 -5.89 -7.00
CA ASP A 269 19.76 -4.88 -7.95
C ASP A 269 18.90 -4.72 -9.20
N LEU A 270 17.87 -5.55 -9.33
CA LEU A 270 16.88 -5.56 -10.42
C LEU A 270 17.48 -5.94 -11.78
N ASP A 271 18.56 -6.72 -11.79
CA ASP A 271 19.21 -7.21 -13.02
C ASP A 271 18.54 -8.48 -13.60
N GLY A 272 17.55 -9.04 -12.89
CA GLY A 272 16.86 -10.29 -13.24
C GLY A 272 17.54 -11.55 -12.70
N VAL A 273 18.63 -11.41 -11.95
CA VAL A 273 19.39 -12.47 -11.29
C VAL A 273 19.12 -12.41 -9.79
N MET A 274 18.91 -13.58 -9.19
CA MET A 274 18.65 -13.66 -7.75
C MET A 274 19.96 -13.53 -6.96
N ASP A 275 20.02 -12.56 -6.05
CA ASP A 275 21.13 -12.37 -5.15
C ASP A 275 20.94 -13.11 -3.84
N THR A 276 22.03 -13.54 -3.21
CA THR A 276 22.00 -14.07 -1.85
C THR A 276 22.65 -13.08 -0.90
N THR A 277 21.89 -12.59 0.07
CA THR A 277 22.35 -11.64 1.07
C THR A 277 22.22 -12.19 2.50
N TYR A 278 23.04 -11.68 3.41
CA TYR A 278 23.05 -12.03 4.84
C TYR A 278 23.00 -10.76 5.68
N GLY A 279 22.40 -10.83 6.88
CA GLY A 279 22.53 -9.77 7.88
C GLY A 279 21.75 -8.48 7.58
N ILE A 280 21.02 -8.39 6.48
CA ILE A 280 20.40 -7.14 6.05
C ILE A 280 19.26 -6.74 6.99
N ASN A 281 18.49 -7.70 7.54
CA ASN A 281 17.50 -7.53 8.61
C ASN A 281 16.59 -6.28 8.49
N ARG A 282 16.46 -5.71 7.28
CA ARG A 282 15.72 -4.51 6.92
C ARG A 282 15.55 -4.46 5.41
N LEU A 283 14.61 -3.67 4.93
CA LEU A 283 14.43 -3.51 3.49
C LEU A 283 15.53 -2.61 2.88
N THR A 284 16.36 -3.17 2.00
CA THR A 284 17.45 -2.46 1.31
C THR A 284 17.45 -2.75 -0.19
N ARG A 285 18.09 -1.86 -0.94
CA ARG A 285 18.38 -2.01 -2.37
C ARG A 285 19.86 -1.89 -2.63
N VAL A 286 20.31 -2.57 -3.68
CA VAL A 286 21.62 -2.37 -4.30
C VAL A 286 21.37 -1.71 -5.64
N TYR A 287 21.95 -0.54 -5.89
CA TYR A 287 21.74 0.17 -7.15
C TYR A 287 22.88 1.16 -7.35
N ASP A 288 23.47 1.14 -8.54
CA ASP A 288 24.46 2.13 -8.97
C ASP A 288 23.73 3.42 -9.37
N TYR A 289 23.45 4.26 -8.37
CA TYR A 289 22.61 5.45 -8.58
C TYR A 289 23.35 6.58 -9.29
N ASN A 290 24.68 6.63 -9.16
CA ASN A 290 25.53 7.63 -9.77
C ASN A 290 26.13 7.16 -11.12
N ARG A 291 25.84 5.91 -11.51
CA ARG A 291 26.31 5.26 -12.73
C ARG A 291 27.83 5.26 -12.86
N ASP A 292 28.55 5.17 -11.74
CA ASP A 292 30.01 5.09 -11.73
C ASP A 292 30.53 3.66 -11.98
N GLY A 293 29.63 2.70 -12.12
CA GLY A 293 29.89 1.28 -12.32
C GLY A 293 30.04 0.49 -11.02
N ILE A 294 29.83 1.11 -9.85
CA ILE A 294 29.92 0.50 -8.53
C ILE A 294 28.53 0.52 -7.87
N PRO A 295 27.92 -0.64 -7.58
CA PRO A 295 26.62 -0.66 -6.93
C PRO A 295 26.66 -0.13 -5.48
N ASP A 296 25.73 0.76 -5.13
CA ASP A 296 25.56 1.28 -3.76
C ASP A 296 24.48 0.51 -3.00
N THR A 297 24.67 0.28 -1.70
CA THR A 297 23.66 -0.34 -0.83
C THR A 297 23.03 0.68 0.13
N PHE A 298 21.72 0.85 0.09
CA PHE A 298 21.00 1.78 0.98
C PHE A 298 19.66 1.21 1.49
N ALA A 299 19.12 1.75 2.60
CA ALA A 299 17.72 1.44 2.96
C ALA A 299 16.82 1.97 1.88
N ILE A 300 15.79 1.20 1.56
CA ILE A 300 14.69 1.68 0.75
C ILE A 300 13.79 2.63 1.57
N PRO A 301 13.29 2.25 2.77
CA PRO A 301 12.34 3.10 3.47
C PRO A 301 12.99 4.02 4.51
N THR A 302 12.40 5.20 4.71
CA THR A 302 12.54 5.94 5.98
C THR A 302 11.91 5.14 7.12
N PRO A 303 12.18 5.48 8.40
CA PRO A 303 11.52 4.83 9.54
C PRO A 303 10.02 5.17 9.70
N CYS A 304 9.35 5.70 8.67
CA CYS A 304 7.97 6.16 8.73
C CYS A 304 7.09 5.36 7.77
N ILE A 305 6.11 4.65 8.34
CA ILE A 305 5.18 3.79 7.59
C ILE A 305 3.75 4.25 7.84
N GLY A 306 3.00 4.53 6.79
CA GLY A 306 1.55 4.67 6.82
C GLY A 306 0.90 3.42 6.26
N THR A 307 -0.28 3.04 6.75
CA THR A 307 -1.04 1.92 6.19
C THR A 307 -2.25 2.37 5.41
N PHE A 308 -2.66 1.53 4.47
CA PHE A 308 -3.73 1.82 3.52
C PHE A 308 -4.51 0.57 3.11
N GLY A 309 -5.79 0.74 2.74
CA GLY A 309 -6.62 -0.34 2.20
C GLY A 309 -8.05 -0.35 2.78
N ALA A 310 -8.95 -1.07 2.10
CA ALA A 310 -10.32 -1.26 2.54
C ALA A 310 -10.69 -2.68 2.90
N SER A 311 -11.81 -2.81 3.62
CA SER A 311 -12.43 -4.09 3.95
C SER A 311 -11.42 -4.96 4.66
N ALA A 312 -11.12 -6.16 4.15
CA ALA A 312 -10.09 -7.01 4.75
C ALA A 312 -8.73 -6.30 4.86
N LEU A 313 -8.28 -5.55 3.85
CA LEU A 313 -7.04 -4.76 3.89
C LEU A 313 -7.13 -3.63 4.92
N GLY A 314 -8.32 -3.08 5.16
CA GLY A 314 -8.55 -2.07 6.19
C GLY A 314 -8.54 -2.68 7.60
N ASN A 315 -9.05 -3.89 7.77
CA ASN A 315 -9.05 -4.62 9.03
C ASN A 315 -7.62 -4.93 9.48
N THR A 316 -6.73 -5.33 8.55
CA THR A 316 -5.32 -5.63 8.87
C THR A 316 -4.58 -4.41 9.42
N GLN A 317 -4.97 -3.18 9.04
CA GLN A 317 -4.38 -1.96 9.60
C GLN A 317 -4.68 -1.82 11.09
N TYR A 318 -5.96 -1.98 11.47
CA TYR A 318 -6.34 -1.91 12.88
C TYR A 318 -5.70 -3.04 13.69
N GLN A 319 -5.67 -4.24 13.13
CA GLN A 319 -5.07 -5.42 13.75
C GLN A 319 -3.58 -5.24 14.01
N ALA A 320 -2.82 -4.80 13.00
CA ALA A 320 -1.41 -4.47 13.14
C ALA A 320 -1.16 -3.38 14.20
N ALA A 321 -2.02 -2.36 14.24
CA ALA A 321 -1.92 -1.28 15.21
C ALA A 321 -2.30 -1.72 16.65
N ALA A 322 -3.15 -2.74 16.80
CA ALA A 322 -3.62 -3.22 18.09
C ALA A 322 -2.72 -4.31 18.69
N ALA A 323 -1.84 -4.92 17.89
CA ALA A 323 -0.96 -6.02 18.30
C ALA A 323 -0.11 -5.66 19.53
N HIS A 324 0.66 -4.57 19.44
CA HIS A 324 1.52 -4.04 20.50
C HIS A 324 1.42 -2.52 20.59
N LYS A 325 1.84 -1.93 21.72
CA LYS A 325 1.85 -0.47 21.89
C LYS A 325 2.68 0.22 20.81
N ILE A 326 2.04 1.16 20.11
CA ILE A 326 2.72 2.01 19.14
C ILE A 326 3.44 3.14 19.89
N ASN A 327 4.71 3.34 19.54
CA ASN A 327 5.43 4.55 19.89
C ASN A 327 5.72 5.34 18.60
N THR A 328 4.91 6.37 18.33
CA THR A 328 5.01 7.17 17.10
C THR A 328 6.29 8.01 17.01
N SER A 329 7.10 8.09 18.07
CA SER A 329 8.45 8.68 18.04
C SER A 329 9.54 7.75 17.51
N MET A 330 9.32 6.42 17.53
CA MET A 330 10.28 5.41 17.07
C MET A 330 9.99 4.96 15.64
N ALA A 331 10.92 4.28 14.97
CA ALA A 331 10.66 3.73 13.65
C ALA A 331 9.43 2.80 13.63
N GLY A 332 8.54 2.96 12.65
CA GLY A 332 7.36 2.12 12.49
C GLY A 332 6.13 2.89 12.01
N LEU A 333 4.96 2.45 12.49
CA LEU A 333 3.65 2.93 12.07
C LEU A 333 3.37 4.37 12.51
N LYS A 334 2.93 5.22 11.59
CA LYS A 334 2.71 6.67 11.79
C LYS A 334 1.28 7.12 11.53
N CYS A 335 0.55 6.43 10.67
CA CYS A 335 -0.85 6.74 10.41
C CYS A 335 -1.57 5.56 9.76
N LEU A 336 -2.89 5.51 9.95
CA LEU A 336 -3.78 4.56 9.29
C LEU A 336 -4.72 5.30 8.34
N LEU A 337 -5.14 4.63 7.26
CA LEU A 337 -6.27 5.04 6.44
C LEU A 337 -7.16 3.81 6.15
N PRO A 338 -7.90 3.34 7.17
CA PRO A 338 -8.83 2.23 7.04
C PRO A 338 -10.10 2.66 6.31
N ILE A 339 -10.43 1.96 5.24
CA ILE A 339 -11.63 2.21 4.44
C ILE A 339 -12.64 1.06 4.64
N VAL A 340 -13.90 1.34 4.97
CA VAL A 340 -14.95 0.31 5.19
C VAL A 340 -14.43 -0.92 5.96
N ALA A 341 -13.99 -0.71 7.20
CA ALA A 341 -13.26 -1.69 7.99
C ALA A 341 -13.64 -1.61 9.48
N THR A 342 -13.35 -2.66 10.24
CA THR A 342 -13.64 -2.74 11.67
C THR A 342 -12.54 -3.52 12.40
N ASN A 343 -12.33 -3.21 13.68
CA ASN A 343 -11.50 -4.03 14.59
C ASN A 343 -12.36 -4.89 15.55
N GLU A 344 -13.67 -4.87 15.33
CA GLU A 344 -14.69 -5.58 16.11
C GLU A 344 -15.43 -6.55 15.16
N HIS A 345 -14.88 -7.74 14.96
CA HIS A 345 -15.37 -8.67 13.94
C HIS A 345 -16.58 -9.49 14.39
N PHE A 346 -16.76 -9.74 15.69
CA PHE A 346 -17.90 -10.53 16.14
C PHE A 346 -19.20 -9.80 15.81
N LYS A 347 -19.36 -8.58 16.33
CA LYS A 347 -20.63 -7.84 16.27
C LYS A 347 -20.92 -7.22 14.90
N TYR A 348 -19.91 -7.05 14.05
CA TYR A 348 -20.05 -6.33 12.79
C TYR A 348 -19.63 -7.12 11.55
N THR A 349 -18.88 -8.21 11.68
CA THR A 349 -18.50 -9.07 10.55
C THR A 349 -19.22 -10.42 10.59
N GLY A 350 -19.08 -11.17 11.68
CA GLY A 350 -19.67 -12.50 11.82
C GLY A 350 -21.17 -12.49 12.10
N TYR A 351 -21.61 -11.58 12.97
CA TYR A 351 -22.99 -11.44 13.42
C TYR A 351 -23.39 -9.97 13.37
N GLN A 352 -24.68 -9.66 13.35
CA GLN A 352 -25.20 -8.30 13.54
C GLN A 352 -26.30 -8.35 14.59
N ASN A 353 -26.04 -7.80 15.78
CA ASN A 353 -26.93 -7.92 16.95
C ASN A 353 -27.35 -9.38 17.24
N GLY A 354 -26.42 -10.32 17.08
CA GLY A 354 -26.66 -11.76 17.24
C GLY A 354 -27.26 -12.44 16.01
N VAL A 355 -27.59 -11.75 14.92
CA VAL A 355 -28.04 -12.42 13.68
C VAL A 355 -26.83 -12.84 12.84
N PHE A 356 -26.74 -14.11 12.47
CA PHE A 356 -25.65 -14.64 11.64
C PHE A 356 -25.62 -14.01 10.25
N ARG A 357 -24.46 -13.49 9.83
CA ARG A 357 -24.29 -12.84 8.52
C ARG A 357 -23.83 -13.84 7.47
N ASP A 358 -24.75 -14.66 6.98
CA ASP A 358 -24.48 -15.77 6.04
C ASP A 358 -23.64 -15.37 4.82
N ARG A 359 -23.90 -14.22 4.19
CA ARG A 359 -23.13 -13.79 3.00
C ARG A 359 -21.65 -13.51 3.28
N ILE A 360 -21.30 -13.03 4.47
CA ILE A 360 -19.90 -12.80 4.85
C ILE A 360 -19.30 -14.09 5.42
N VAL A 361 -19.95 -14.71 6.39
CA VAL A 361 -19.37 -15.90 7.03
C VAL A 361 -19.38 -17.10 6.09
N THR A 362 -20.50 -17.47 5.49
CA THR A 362 -20.54 -18.60 4.54
C THR A 362 -19.95 -18.22 3.19
N GLY A 363 -20.24 -17.02 2.70
CA GLY A 363 -19.82 -16.59 1.36
C GLY A 363 -18.35 -16.17 1.27
N TRP A 364 -17.95 -15.16 2.04
CA TRP A 364 -16.59 -14.60 1.97
C TRP A 364 -15.54 -15.56 2.54
N VAL A 365 -15.75 -16.17 3.72
CA VAL A 365 -14.78 -17.12 4.31
C VAL A 365 -14.54 -18.31 3.39
N LYS A 366 -15.61 -18.90 2.85
CA LYS A 366 -15.49 -19.95 1.83
C LYS A 366 -14.73 -19.46 0.61
N GLY A 367 -15.03 -18.25 0.14
CA GLY A 367 -14.30 -17.62 -0.96
C GLY A 367 -12.80 -17.57 -0.70
N GLN A 368 -12.39 -17.16 0.51
CA GLN A 368 -10.97 -17.07 0.90
C GLN A 368 -10.25 -18.41 0.80
N ILE A 369 -10.90 -19.49 1.24
CA ILE A 369 -10.35 -20.84 1.07
C ILE A 369 -10.34 -21.24 -0.41
N PHE A 370 -11.34 -20.86 -1.20
CA PHE A 370 -11.45 -21.34 -2.58
C PHE A 370 -10.53 -20.64 -3.59
N THR A 371 -10.16 -19.38 -3.34
CA THR A 371 -9.36 -18.57 -4.27
C THR A 371 -7.87 -18.57 -3.96
N GLY A 372 -7.48 -18.96 -2.75
CA GLY A 372 -6.08 -19.03 -2.32
C GLY A 372 -5.57 -20.44 -2.05
N VAL A 373 -6.41 -21.49 -2.17
CA VAL A 373 -6.07 -22.88 -1.84
C VAL A 373 -6.38 -23.83 -2.99
N ASP A 374 -5.36 -24.57 -3.44
CA ASP A 374 -5.45 -25.63 -4.42
C ASP A 374 -6.11 -26.90 -3.85
N ASP A 375 -6.86 -27.61 -4.69
CA ASP A 375 -7.52 -28.86 -4.30
C ASP A 375 -6.57 -30.04 -4.48
N ASP A 376 -6.25 -30.75 -3.40
CA ASP A 376 -5.34 -31.88 -3.37
C ASP A 376 -6.05 -33.23 -3.11
N SER A 377 -7.36 -33.28 -3.34
CA SER A 377 -8.16 -34.50 -3.22
C SER A 377 -7.62 -35.65 -4.10
N VAL A 378 -7.82 -36.89 -3.63
CA VAL A 378 -7.20 -38.14 -4.13
C VAL A 378 -7.44 -38.45 -5.63
N ASN A 379 -8.25 -37.66 -6.34
CA ASN A 379 -8.56 -37.82 -7.76
C ASN A 379 -8.31 -36.55 -8.60
N VAL A 380 -7.67 -35.53 -8.03
CA VAL A 380 -7.28 -34.30 -8.72
C VAL A 380 -5.79 -34.39 -9.04
N ILE A 381 -5.43 -34.21 -10.31
CA ILE A 381 -4.02 -34.07 -10.71
C ILE A 381 -3.55 -32.75 -10.13
N ASN A 382 -2.69 -32.81 -9.12
CA ASN A 382 -2.07 -31.64 -8.54
C ASN A 382 -0.65 -31.57 -9.09
N TYR A 383 -0.52 -30.82 -10.19
CA TYR A 383 0.73 -30.70 -10.94
C TYR A 383 1.93 -30.39 -10.05
N PHE A 384 1.75 -29.53 -9.04
CA PHE A 384 2.84 -29.07 -8.20
C PHE A 384 3.19 -30.04 -7.06
N LYS A 385 2.18 -30.62 -6.39
CA LYS A 385 2.37 -31.73 -5.44
C LYS A 385 3.04 -32.93 -6.11
N ASP A 386 2.57 -33.29 -7.30
CA ASP A 386 3.11 -34.42 -8.07
C ASP A 386 4.55 -34.14 -8.53
N LEU A 387 4.87 -32.89 -8.90
CA LEU A 387 6.22 -32.45 -9.25
C LEU A 387 7.17 -32.53 -8.05
N ASP A 388 6.75 -32.06 -6.88
CA ASP A 388 7.57 -32.09 -5.66
C ASP A 388 7.80 -33.50 -5.12
N VAL A 389 6.77 -34.35 -5.18
CA VAL A 389 6.92 -35.78 -4.88
C VAL A 389 7.88 -36.43 -5.88
N ALA A 390 7.80 -36.10 -7.17
CA ALA A 390 8.72 -36.62 -8.19
C ALA A 390 10.16 -36.13 -8.02
N LEU A 391 10.37 -34.93 -7.46
CA LEU A 391 11.68 -34.37 -7.13
C LEU A 391 12.22 -34.85 -5.76
N GLY A 392 11.48 -35.72 -5.05
CA GLY A 392 11.90 -36.24 -3.74
C GLY A 392 11.79 -35.21 -2.61
N ASN A 393 10.99 -34.17 -2.82
CA ASN A 393 10.75 -33.08 -1.88
C ASN A 393 9.26 -33.07 -1.47
N PRO A 394 8.75 -34.09 -0.76
CA PRO A 394 7.36 -34.08 -0.30
C PRO A 394 7.16 -32.89 0.66
N GLY A 395 6.56 -31.80 0.17
CA GLY A 395 6.43 -30.50 0.85
C GLY A 395 7.27 -29.35 0.29
N GLY A 396 7.77 -29.47 -0.95
CA GLY A 396 8.69 -28.51 -1.54
C GLY A 396 8.11 -27.15 -1.96
N VAL A 397 8.99 -26.33 -2.55
CA VAL A 397 8.70 -24.98 -3.07
C VAL A 397 7.69 -24.95 -4.22
N HIS A 398 7.18 -26.10 -4.70
CA HIS A 398 6.09 -26.17 -5.67
C HIS A 398 4.75 -26.54 -5.02
N ASN A 399 4.74 -27.37 -3.98
CA ASN A 399 3.63 -27.67 -3.06
C ASN A 399 3.28 -26.45 -2.16
N SER A 400 3.58 -25.26 -2.66
CA SER A 400 3.66 -23.95 -2.04
C SER A 400 2.51 -23.02 -2.43
N MET A 401 1.58 -23.49 -3.26
CA MET A 401 0.27 -22.87 -3.41
C MET A 401 -0.65 -23.62 -2.46
N HIS A 402 -0.93 -23.01 -1.31
CA HIS A 402 -1.71 -23.55 -0.18
C HIS A 402 -2.65 -24.67 -0.58
N THR A 403 -2.59 -25.84 0.05
CA THR A 403 -3.53 -26.94 -0.26
C THR A 403 -4.43 -27.21 0.95
N SER A 404 -5.47 -28.03 0.77
CA SER A 404 -6.30 -28.40 1.91
C SER A 404 -5.54 -29.20 2.97
N TRP A 405 -4.40 -29.78 2.59
CA TRP A 405 -3.43 -30.36 3.50
C TRP A 405 -3.01 -29.38 4.58
N ASP A 406 -2.68 -28.13 4.27
CA ASP A 406 -2.18 -27.16 5.27
C ASP A 406 -3.16 -26.96 6.44
N TYR A 407 -4.45 -27.18 6.16
CA TYR A 407 -5.54 -27.13 7.14
C TYR A 407 -5.82 -28.46 7.84
N GLY A 408 -5.04 -29.51 7.56
CA GLY A 408 -5.26 -30.88 8.02
C GLY A 408 -6.53 -31.53 7.43
N ASN A 409 -6.93 -31.14 6.22
CA ASN A 409 -8.15 -31.59 5.56
C ASN A 409 -7.84 -32.35 4.24
N ASN A 410 -8.84 -33.10 3.74
CA ASN A 410 -8.68 -33.94 2.54
C ASN A 410 -9.05 -33.23 1.23
N ASN A 411 -9.78 -32.12 1.33
CA ASN A 411 -10.15 -31.26 0.22
C ASN A 411 -10.52 -29.86 0.74
N LYS A 412 -10.52 -28.87 -0.15
CA LYS A 412 -10.81 -27.48 0.21
C LYS A 412 -12.27 -27.20 0.59
N PHE A 413 -13.22 -28.10 0.27
CA PHE A 413 -14.60 -27.97 0.74
C PHE A 413 -14.70 -28.27 2.23
N ASP A 414 -13.96 -29.26 2.73
CA ASP A 414 -13.88 -29.58 4.15
C ASP A 414 -13.19 -28.44 4.91
N ALA A 415 -12.06 -27.94 4.40
CA ALA A 415 -11.38 -26.77 4.99
C ALA A 415 -12.29 -25.54 5.04
N ALA A 416 -13.06 -25.26 3.98
CA ALA A 416 -14.01 -24.15 3.98
C ALA A 416 -15.19 -24.37 4.95
N THR A 417 -15.69 -25.61 5.07
CA THR A 417 -16.75 -25.94 6.03
C THR A 417 -16.25 -25.75 7.44
N GLU A 418 -15.04 -26.22 7.74
CA GLU A 418 -14.40 -26.03 9.03
C GLU A 418 -14.16 -24.56 9.37
N ALA A 419 -13.72 -23.77 8.39
CA ALA A 419 -13.58 -22.32 8.55
C ALA A 419 -14.92 -21.66 8.96
N ILE A 420 -16.04 -22.10 8.39
CA ILE A 420 -17.39 -21.62 8.74
C ILE A 420 -17.84 -22.15 10.11
N ASP A 421 -17.53 -23.41 10.39
CA ASP A 421 -17.86 -24.08 11.64
C ASP A 421 -17.19 -23.41 12.83
N HIS A 422 -15.99 -22.84 12.64
CA HIS A 422 -15.31 -22.02 13.64
C HIS A 422 -16.21 -20.91 14.21
N PHE A 423 -16.93 -20.20 13.34
CA PHE A 423 -17.84 -19.12 13.72
C PHE A 423 -19.19 -19.66 14.22
N THR A 424 -19.63 -20.83 13.80
CA THR A 424 -21.03 -21.24 14.05
C THR A 424 -21.16 -22.28 15.16
N MET A 425 -20.33 -23.32 15.14
CA MET A 425 -20.53 -24.52 15.96
C MET A 425 -19.34 -24.90 16.84
N PHE A 426 -18.13 -24.42 16.52
CA PHE A 426 -16.92 -24.79 17.24
C PHE A 426 -16.99 -24.43 18.73
N ARG A 427 -16.57 -25.38 19.56
CA ARG A 427 -16.46 -25.30 21.01
C ARG A 427 -15.14 -25.94 21.43
N PRO A 428 -14.30 -25.27 22.23
CA PRO A 428 -13.05 -25.85 22.70
C PRO A 428 -13.25 -27.08 23.60
N SER A 429 -14.33 -27.11 24.39
CA SER A 429 -14.74 -28.27 25.18
C SER A 429 -16.26 -28.43 25.21
N ASP A 430 -16.74 -29.59 25.65
CA ASP A 430 -18.18 -29.88 25.81
C ASP A 430 -18.90 -28.92 26.78
N ASN A 431 -18.15 -28.26 27.68
CA ASN A 431 -18.68 -27.30 28.64
C ASN A 431 -18.71 -25.86 28.09
N ASP A 432 -18.06 -25.60 26.96
CA ASP A 432 -18.01 -24.27 26.36
C ASP A 432 -19.21 -23.99 25.46
N VAL A 433 -19.45 -22.70 25.21
CA VAL A 433 -20.45 -22.25 24.24
C VAL A 433 -19.83 -22.14 22.85
N ALA A 434 -20.65 -22.31 21.81
CA ALA A 434 -20.18 -22.22 20.43
C ALA A 434 -19.74 -20.78 20.08
N GLY A 435 -18.89 -20.64 19.06
CA GLY A 435 -18.40 -19.35 18.55
C GLY A 435 -19.50 -18.30 18.31
N TYR A 436 -20.72 -18.70 17.95
CA TYR A 436 -21.88 -17.80 17.78
C TYR A 436 -22.33 -17.09 19.08
N TYR A 437 -22.00 -17.61 20.26
CA TYR A 437 -22.46 -17.02 21.52
C TYR A 437 -21.60 -15.82 21.93
N PRO A 438 -22.19 -14.72 22.43
CA PRO A 438 -21.43 -13.53 22.80
C PRO A 438 -20.38 -13.74 23.89
N ASN A 439 -20.49 -14.79 24.70
CA ASN A 439 -19.56 -15.17 25.75
C ASN A 439 -18.63 -16.33 25.35
N ALA A 440 -18.52 -16.65 24.06
CA ALA A 440 -17.54 -17.61 23.57
C ALA A 440 -16.11 -17.16 23.90
N ILE A 441 -15.23 -18.10 24.20
CA ILE A 441 -13.85 -17.81 24.58
C ILE A 441 -13.04 -17.19 23.42
N GLY A 442 -13.34 -17.56 22.17
CA GLY A 442 -12.71 -16.97 20.97
C GLY A 442 -13.10 -15.52 20.68
N ARG A 443 -13.88 -14.85 21.55
CA ARG A 443 -14.18 -13.42 21.40
C ARG A 443 -12.93 -12.55 21.42
N ALA A 444 -11.92 -12.95 22.18
CA ALA A 444 -10.65 -12.24 22.25
C ALA A 444 -9.83 -12.36 20.95
N ASP A 445 -10.17 -13.25 20.02
CA ASP A 445 -9.49 -13.35 18.71
C ASP A 445 -10.09 -12.37 17.71
N MET A 446 -11.40 -12.12 17.84
CA MET A 446 -12.22 -11.39 16.89
C MET A 446 -12.35 -9.89 17.18
N ASP A 447 -12.28 -9.51 18.47
CA ASP A 447 -12.61 -8.16 18.92
C ASP A 447 -11.50 -7.58 19.80
N ALA A 448 -10.94 -6.44 19.38
CA ALA A 448 -9.92 -5.75 20.17
C ALA A 448 -10.47 -5.29 21.52
N SER A 449 -11.76 -4.97 21.61
CA SER A 449 -12.43 -4.62 22.87
C SER A 449 -12.52 -5.78 23.88
N ARG A 450 -12.28 -7.02 23.44
CA ARG A 450 -12.34 -8.24 24.28
C ARG A 450 -10.98 -8.84 24.57
N ALA A 451 -9.96 -8.45 23.81
CA ALA A 451 -8.58 -8.89 23.98
C ALA A 451 -7.83 -7.99 24.96
N MET A 452 -8.09 -8.10 26.26
CA MET A 452 -7.48 -7.24 27.28
C MET A 452 -5.95 -7.37 27.32
N VAL A 453 -5.27 -6.29 27.69
CA VAL A 453 -3.80 -6.24 27.74
C VAL A 453 -3.30 -5.87 29.13
N ASP A 454 -2.02 -6.16 29.38
CA ASP A 454 -1.30 -5.69 30.56
C ASP A 454 -0.88 -4.21 30.43
N GLU A 455 -0.15 -3.69 31.42
CA GLU A 455 0.33 -2.30 31.41
C GLU A 455 1.31 -1.99 30.27
N LYS A 456 1.93 -3.01 29.66
CA LYS A 456 2.86 -2.87 28.53
C LYS A 456 2.16 -3.00 27.18
N GLY A 457 0.88 -3.38 27.18
CA GLY A 457 0.09 -3.61 25.98
C GLY A 457 0.20 -5.01 25.41
N GLU A 458 0.77 -5.94 26.17
CA GLU A 458 0.87 -7.35 25.78
C GLU A 458 -0.42 -8.08 26.17
N GLY A 459 -0.79 -9.12 25.41
CA GLY A 459 -2.01 -9.87 25.71
C GLY A 459 -1.99 -10.51 27.09
N ASP A 460 -3.07 -10.34 27.87
CA ASP A 460 -3.23 -10.98 29.18
C ASP A 460 -4.72 -11.25 29.44
N VAL A 461 -5.08 -12.50 29.71
CA VAL A 461 -6.44 -12.90 30.10
C VAL A 461 -6.94 -12.20 31.36
N ASN A 462 -6.02 -11.81 32.26
CA ASN A 462 -6.31 -11.04 33.46
C ASN A 462 -5.99 -9.55 33.29
N GLY A 463 -5.68 -9.12 32.07
CA GLY A 463 -5.33 -7.75 31.73
C GLY A 463 -6.43 -6.77 32.14
N THR A 464 -6.02 -5.62 32.65
CA THR A 464 -6.94 -4.55 33.11
C THR A 464 -6.98 -3.36 32.17
N HIS A 465 -6.17 -3.38 31.11
CA HIS A 465 -6.05 -2.31 30.13
C HIS A 465 -6.76 -2.65 28.82
N SER A 466 -7.32 -1.63 28.17
CA SER A 466 -7.95 -1.85 26.86
C SER A 466 -6.87 -1.96 25.80
N ARG A 467 -7.00 -2.91 24.88
CA ARG A 467 -6.08 -3.04 23.74
C ARG A 467 -6.03 -1.79 22.84
N TYR A 468 -7.09 -0.99 22.82
CA TYR A 468 -7.09 0.28 22.11
C TYR A 468 -6.07 1.30 22.67
N GLU A 469 -5.55 1.10 23.89
CA GLU A 469 -4.38 1.86 24.39
C GLU A 469 -3.12 1.60 23.56
N ASN A 470 -3.04 0.49 22.82
CA ASN A 470 -1.94 0.20 21.90
C ASN A 470 -2.01 1.06 20.63
N MET A 471 -3.23 1.46 20.24
CA MET A 471 -3.53 2.12 18.98
C MET A 471 -3.43 3.65 19.08
N ASP A 472 -2.45 4.17 19.82
CA ASP A 472 -2.19 5.61 19.93
C ASP A 472 -1.47 6.13 18.68
N VAL A 473 -2.21 6.18 17.56
CA VAL A 473 -1.71 6.55 16.24
C VAL A 473 -2.79 7.34 15.46
N PRO A 474 -2.41 8.34 14.65
CA PRO A 474 -3.31 9.03 13.72
C PRO A 474 -4.10 8.06 12.82
N ALA A 475 -5.39 8.29 12.62
CA ALA A 475 -6.20 7.45 11.73
C ALA A 475 -7.27 8.26 10.98
N TYR A 476 -7.36 7.99 9.67
CA TYR A 476 -8.38 8.56 8.79
C TYR A 476 -9.40 7.47 8.40
N HIS A 477 -10.52 7.46 9.10
CA HIS A 477 -11.62 6.50 8.96
C HIS A 477 -12.56 6.92 7.83
N LEU A 478 -12.56 6.17 6.73
CA LEU A 478 -13.37 6.49 5.56
C LEU A 478 -14.40 5.38 5.27
N PHE A 479 -15.68 5.69 5.33
CA PHE A 479 -16.74 4.70 5.09
C PHE A 479 -18.04 5.36 4.67
N GLY A 480 -19.11 4.56 4.52
CA GLY A 480 -20.40 5.05 4.06
C GLY A 480 -21.55 4.65 4.97
N TRP A 481 -22.65 5.41 4.90
CA TRP A 481 -23.87 5.11 5.67
C TRP A 481 -24.52 3.77 5.32
N TRP A 482 -24.30 3.29 4.11
CA TRP A 482 -24.84 2.03 3.60
C TRP A 482 -23.81 0.90 3.64
N ASP A 483 -22.65 1.15 4.24
CA ASP A 483 -21.60 0.15 4.39
C ASP A 483 -21.93 -0.87 5.49
N ILE A 484 -21.45 -2.10 5.29
CA ILE A 484 -21.67 -3.21 6.21
C ILE A 484 -20.94 -3.08 7.54
N PHE A 485 -19.92 -2.21 7.63
CA PHE A 485 -19.11 -1.96 8.82
C PHE A 485 -19.36 -0.58 9.42
N VAL A 486 -20.38 0.18 8.98
CA VAL A 486 -20.67 1.54 9.49
C VAL A 486 -20.65 1.61 11.02
N ASP A 487 -21.37 0.72 11.69
CA ASP A 487 -21.41 0.66 13.16
C ASP A 487 -20.05 0.26 13.76
N GLY A 488 -19.35 -0.69 13.11
CA GLY A 488 -18.07 -1.21 13.57
C GLY A 488 -16.94 -0.20 13.43
N GLN A 489 -16.90 0.56 12.35
CA GLN A 489 -15.91 1.61 12.14
C GLN A 489 -16.15 2.81 13.05
N ILE A 490 -17.42 3.16 13.31
CA ILE A 490 -17.79 4.15 14.33
C ILE A 490 -17.33 3.70 15.72
N GLU A 491 -17.60 2.44 16.10
CA GLU A 491 -17.17 1.91 17.41
C GLU A 491 -15.64 1.87 17.54
N THR A 492 -14.95 1.38 16.51
CA THR A 492 -13.48 1.33 16.45
C THR A 492 -12.89 2.73 16.64
N ASN A 493 -13.38 3.74 15.90
CA ASN A 493 -12.95 5.13 16.05
C ASN A 493 -13.26 5.69 17.45
N ASN A 494 -14.44 5.43 18.01
CA ASN A 494 -14.80 5.91 19.33
C ASN A 494 -13.88 5.32 20.42
N LEU A 495 -13.52 4.05 20.29
CA LEU A 495 -12.60 3.39 21.20
C LEU A 495 -11.18 3.94 21.03
N MET A 496 -10.68 4.10 19.79
CA MET A 496 -9.40 4.78 19.54
C MET A 496 -9.38 6.17 20.17
N ARG A 497 -10.33 7.06 19.86
CA ARG A 497 -10.42 8.41 20.45
C ARG A 497 -10.43 8.41 21.98
N LYS A 498 -11.11 7.43 22.59
CA LYS A 498 -11.21 7.31 24.05
C LYS A 498 -9.85 7.01 24.69
N TYR A 499 -9.03 6.16 24.08
CA TYR A 499 -7.77 5.68 24.65
C TYR A 499 -6.51 6.36 24.08
N SER A 500 -6.61 7.07 22.95
CA SER A 500 -5.50 7.86 22.40
C SER A 500 -5.12 9.05 23.28
N SER A 501 -3.86 9.46 23.16
CA SER A 501 -3.33 10.71 23.72
C SER A 501 -4.12 11.92 23.24
N PRO A 502 -4.13 13.04 24.00
CA PRO A 502 -4.82 14.27 23.60
C PRO A 502 -4.45 14.77 22.20
N GLU A 503 -3.18 14.59 21.79
CA GLU A 503 -2.63 14.97 20.50
C GLU A 503 -3.20 14.09 19.38
N ASN A 504 -3.06 12.77 19.49
CA ASN A 504 -3.57 11.84 18.47
C ASN A 504 -5.10 11.77 18.42
N ARG A 505 -5.80 12.11 19.51
CA ARG A 505 -7.28 12.20 19.52
C ARG A 505 -7.79 13.23 18.52
N LYS A 506 -7.05 14.33 18.29
CA LYS A 506 -7.38 15.34 17.26
C LYS A 506 -7.17 14.82 15.85
N LEU A 507 -6.28 13.83 15.69
CA LEU A 507 -5.95 13.18 14.42
C LEU A 507 -6.78 11.91 14.15
N GLN A 508 -7.85 11.67 14.93
CA GLN A 508 -8.87 10.68 14.58
C GLN A 508 -9.90 11.35 13.68
N LYS A 509 -9.73 11.21 12.36
CA LYS A 509 -10.58 11.85 11.33
C LYS A 509 -11.58 10.85 10.77
N VAL A 510 -12.83 11.26 10.64
CA VAL A 510 -13.92 10.41 10.15
C VAL A 510 -14.60 11.09 8.98
N VAL A 511 -14.74 10.36 7.86
CA VAL A 511 -15.54 10.76 6.70
C VAL A 511 -16.58 9.69 6.41
N ILE A 512 -17.87 10.07 6.47
CA ILE A 512 -19.00 9.17 6.18
C ILE A 512 -19.82 9.72 5.02
N GLY A 513 -19.71 9.10 3.85
CA GLY A 513 -20.49 9.49 2.67
C GLY A 513 -21.77 8.67 2.47
N PRO A 514 -22.58 8.96 1.44
CA PRO A 514 -23.77 8.19 1.06
C PRO A 514 -23.38 6.91 0.28
N TRP A 515 -22.36 6.22 0.76
CA TRP A 515 -21.70 5.11 0.06
C TRP A 515 -22.05 3.77 0.69
N ALA A 516 -21.92 2.71 -0.11
CA ALA A 516 -21.91 1.32 0.32
C ALA A 516 -20.49 0.76 0.24
N HIS A 517 -20.32 -0.52 0.58
CA HIS A 517 -19.02 -1.20 0.66
C HIS A 517 -18.13 -1.04 -0.58
N GLN A 518 -18.73 -0.98 -1.77
CA GLN A 518 -18.01 -0.89 -3.05
C GLN A 518 -18.21 0.45 -3.76
N THR A 519 -18.83 1.46 -3.14
CA THR A 519 -19.18 2.72 -3.81
C THR A 519 -18.58 3.95 -3.12
N ILE A 520 -17.53 3.77 -2.32
CA ILE A 520 -16.82 4.87 -1.66
C ILE A 520 -16.33 5.88 -2.71
N GLY A 521 -16.66 7.16 -2.50
CA GLY A 521 -16.36 8.25 -3.44
C GLY A 521 -17.25 8.27 -4.69
N SER A 522 -18.30 7.46 -4.78
CA SER A 522 -19.25 7.50 -5.90
C SER A 522 -20.43 8.45 -5.65
N THR A 523 -20.93 9.08 -6.70
CA THR A 523 -22.23 9.78 -6.70
C THR A 523 -23.42 8.81 -6.80
N LYS A 524 -23.19 7.52 -7.04
CA LYS A 524 -24.25 6.52 -7.17
C LYS A 524 -24.06 5.36 -6.19
N THR A 525 -25.11 5.07 -5.42
CA THR A 525 -25.15 3.92 -4.52
C THR A 525 -26.49 3.21 -4.67
N GLY A 526 -26.46 1.94 -5.08
CA GLY A 526 -27.66 1.20 -5.47
C GLY A 526 -28.39 1.89 -6.62
N ASP A 527 -29.70 2.08 -6.47
CA ASP A 527 -30.54 2.78 -7.45
C ASP A 527 -30.52 4.31 -7.28
N GLN A 528 -29.87 4.82 -6.23
CA GLN A 528 -29.86 6.25 -5.91
C GLN A 528 -28.66 6.96 -6.55
N THR A 529 -28.93 8.12 -7.14
CA THR A 529 -27.89 9.07 -7.58
C THR A 529 -27.97 10.32 -6.71
N TYR A 530 -26.82 10.79 -6.23
CA TYR A 530 -26.63 11.96 -5.38
C TYR A 530 -25.96 13.10 -6.18
N PRO A 531 -26.12 14.36 -5.76
CA PRO A 531 -25.44 15.48 -6.42
C PRO A 531 -23.91 15.39 -6.28
N ASN A 532 -23.19 16.09 -7.17
CA ASN A 532 -21.71 16.05 -7.23
C ASN A 532 -21.01 16.58 -5.97
N ASN A 533 -21.71 17.30 -5.08
CA ASN A 533 -21.15 17.76 -3.82
C ASN A 533 -20.74 16.61 -2.87
N VAL A 534 -21.19 15.37 -3.12
CA VAL A 534 -20.65 14.16 -2.46
C VAL A 534 -19.13 14.04 -2.61
N LEU A 535 -18.57 14.57 -3.70
CA LEU A 535 -17.15 14.43 -4.03
C LEU A 535 -16.26 15.42 -3.25
N GLU A 536 -16.85 16.48 -2.69
CA GLU A 536 -16.14 17.58 -2.02
C GLU A 536 -15.31 17.11 -0.81
N ALA A 537 -15.80 16.16 0.00
CA ALA A 537 -15.10 15.76 1.22
C ALA A 537 -13.80 14.99 0.98
N LEU A 538 -13.65 14.38 -0.19
CA LEU A 538 -12.43 13.68 -0.58
C LEU A 538 -11.53 14.54 -1.47
N GLY A 539 -12.08 15.59 -2.08
CA GLY A 539 -11.40 16.34 -3.13
C GLY A 539 -11.12 15.47 -4.36
N LEU A 540 -11.99 14.47 -4.61
CA LEU A 540 -11.82 13.45 -5.66
C LEU A 540 -13.13 13.30 -6.45
N ASP A 541 -13.15 13.66 -7.73
CA ASP A 541 -14.26 13.32 -8.63
C ASP A 541 -13.98 11.98 -9.34
N LEU A 542 -14.71 10.94 -8.91
CA LEU A 542 -14.62 9.60 -9.51
C LEU A 542 -15.79 9.28 -10.45
N SER A 543 -16.64 10.27 -10.72
CA SER A 543 -17.84 10.11 -11.52
C SER A 543 -17.60 10.38 -13.01
N GLU A 544 -16.55 11.12 -13.35
CA GLU A 544 -16.25 11.57 -14.72
C GLU A 544 -15.17 10.75 -15.48
N THR A 545 -14.70 9.61 -14.94
CA THR A 545 -13.69 8.81 -15.65
C THR A 545 -14.29 8.06 -16.83
N ASP A 546 -14.12 8.60 -18.03
CA ASP A 546 -14.31 7.89 -19.30
C ASP A 546 -13.24 6.79 -19.44
N GLY A 547 -13.59 5.54 -19.11
CA GLY A 547 -12.69 4.40 -19.34
C GLY A 547 -11.65 4.15 -18.25
N ASP A 548 -10.67 3.31 -18.56
CA ASP A 548 -9.69 2.71 -17.62
C ASP A 548 -8.59 3.70 -17.13
N THR A 549 -8.85 5.01 -17.16
CA THR A 549 -7.89 6.07 -16.83
C THR A 549 -8.13 6.66 -15.43
N LEU A 550 -7.06 6.82 -14.63
CA LEU A 550 -7.13 7.40 -13.28
C LEU A 550 -7.25 8.95 -13.33
N PRO A 551 -8.09 9.60 -12.49
CA PRO A 551 -8.20 11.07 -12.43
C PRO A 551 -7.06 11.65 -11.59
N LEU A 552 -5.85 11.68 -12.14
CA LEU A 552 -4.63 12.01 -11.41
C LEU A 552 -4.62 13.44 -10.87
N THR A 553 -5.17 14.41 -11.63
CA THR A 553 -5.29 15.81 -11.17
C THR A 553 -6.04 15.92 -9.84
N ASP A 554 -7.16 15.21 -9.72
CA ASP A 554 -7.96 15.21 -8.49
C ASP A 554 -7.23 14.47 -7.37
N ILE A 555 -6.56 13.35 -7.68
CA ILE A 555 -5.77 12.58 -6.71
C ILE A 555 -4.72 13.44 -6.05
N PHE A 556 -3.94 14.21 -6.82
CA PHE A 556 -2.95 15.10 -6.27
C PHE A 556 -3.56 16.18 -5.36
N GLY A 557 -4.75 16.67 -5.67
CA GLY A 557 -5.46 17.65 -4.85
C GLY A 557 -6.18 17.08 -3.62
N SER A 558 -6.18 15.76 -3.42
CA SER A 558 -7.07 15.10 -2.47
C SER A 558 -6.64 15.18 -1.00
N ASP A 559 -7.63 15.02 -0.11
CA ASP A 559 -7.41 14.87 1.33
C ASP A 559 -6.55 13.64 1.67
N ILE A 560 -6.62 12.59 0.83
CA ILE A 560 -5.88 11.33 1.03
C ILE A 560 -4.38 11.56 0.88
N VAL A 561 -3.95 12.25 -0.18
CA VAL A 561 -2.53 12.55 -0.37
C VAL A 561 -2.04 13.50 0.72
N SER A 562 -2.85 14.51 1.05
CA SER A 562 -2.56 15.46 2.13
C SER A 562 -2.38 14.75 3.49
N TRP A 563 -3.19 13.73 3.77
CA TRP A 563 -3.08 12.92 5.00
C TRP A 563 -1.72 12.23 5.12
N TYR A 564 -1.24 11.61 4.04
CA TYR A 564 0.09 10.99 4.05
C TYR A 564 1.21 12.02 4.10
N ARG A 565 1.10 13.14 3.38
CA ARG A 565 2.10 14.22 3.43
C ARG A 565 2.26 14.75 4.85
N HIS A 566 1.14 15.00 5.53
CA HIS A 566 1.14 15.44 6.92
C HIS A 566 1.84 14.43 7.84
N ASN A 567 1.42 13.16 7.81
CA ASN A 567 1.86 12.15 8.80
C ASN A 567 3.20 11.48 8.49
N LEU A 568 3.60 11.42 7.21
CA LEU A 568 4.81 10.71 6.76
C LEU A 568 5.94 11.66 6.34
N SER A 569 5.61 12.88 5.91
CA SER A 569 6.60 13.85 5.43
C SER A 569 6.76 15.02 6.39
N TYR A 570 5.77 15.92 6.48
CA TYR A 570 5.93 17.21 7.14
C TYR A 570 6.17 17.10 8.65
N THR A 571 5.37 16.29 9.35
CA THR A 571 5.57 16.06 10.79
C THR A 571 6.83 15.26 11.11
N LYS A 572 7.57 14.82 10.08
CA LYS A 572 8.85 14.09 10.18
C LYS A 572 10.03 14.92 9.70
N GLY A 573 9.79 16.19 9.32
CA GLY A 573 10.82 17.10 8.85
C GLY A 573 11.26 16.86 7.41
N LEU A 574 10.55 16.03 6.65
CA LEU A 574 10.79 15.88 5.22
C LEU A 574 10.04 16.96 4.44
N GLY A 575 10.71 17.44 3.39
CA GLY A 575 10.20 18.29 2.32
C GLY A 575 8.96 17.76 1.59
N GLU A 576 8.53 18.49 0.57
CA GLU A 576 7.85 17.87 -0.57
C GLU A 576 8.86 17.00 -1.36
N PRO A 577 8.42 15.89 -1.99
CA PRO A 577 9.29 15.15 -2.87
C PRO A 577 9.67 16.02 -4.08
N LYS A 578 10.85 15.76 -4.62
CA LYS A 578 11.37 16.43 -5.83
C LYS A 578 11.65 15.41 -6.92
N ILE A 579 11.65 15.90 -8.15
CA ILE A 579 12.09 15.10 -9.28
C ILE A 579 13.58 15.28 -9.47
N PHE A 580 14.28 14.16 -9.61
CA PHE A 580 15.71 14.08 -9.80
C PHE A 580 16.02 13.34 -11.11
N ILE A 581 16.73 14.01 -12.01
CA ILE A 581 17.30 13.41 -13.20
C ILE A 581 18.83 13.55 -13.07
N PRO A 582 19.57 12.44 -12.89
CA PRO A 582 21.01 12.49 -12.68
C PRO A 582 21.75 13.00 -13.91
N GLU A 583 22.95 13.54 -13.71
CA GLU A 583 23.87 13.86 -14.81
C GLU A 583 24.00 12.67 -15.77
N SER A 584 23.78 12.92 -17.06
CA SER A 584 23.93 11.90 -18.08
C SER A 584 25.40 11.60 -18.35
N GLN A 585 25.75 10.31 -18.29
CA GLN A 585 27.06 9.79 -18.67
C GLN A 585 27.15 9.42 -20.17
N THR A 586 26.04 9.57 -20.91
CA THR A 586 25.92 9.11 -22.29
C THR A 586 25.79 10.30 -23.25
N LEU A 587 26.65 10.33 -24.26
CA LEU A 587 26.50 11.23 -25.40
C LEU A 587 25.47 10.66 -26.38
N GLN A 588 24.44 11.43 -26.68
CA GLN A 588 23.40 11.13 -27.64
C GLN A 588 23.69 11.82 -28.98
N PRO A 589 23.36 11.20 -30.13
CA PRO A 589 23.55 11.83 -31.43
C PRO A 589 22.55 12.98 -31.66
N GLY A 590 23.00 14.06 -32.28
CA GLY A 590 22.10 15.07 -32.87
C GLY A 590 21.66 14.68 -34.29
N SER A 591 21.25 15.66 -35.11
CA SER A 591 20.93 15.41 -36.53
C SER A 591 22.18 15.12 -37.39
N GLY A 592 23.36 15.41 -36.88
CA GLY A 592 24.64 15.10 -37.51
C GLY A 592 25.17 16.17 -38.47
N CYS A 593 26.31 15.86 -39.09
CA CYS A 593 27.12 16.79 -39.88
C CYS A 593 26.66 16.93 -41.34
N PRO A 594 26.94 18.08 -42.01
CA PRO A 594 27.96 19.10 -41.69
C PRO A 594 27.53 20.29 -40.83
N ASP A 595 26.24 20.60 -40.73
CA ASP A 595 25.77 21.90 -40.21
C ASP A 595 24.89 21.81 -38.95
N GLY A 596 24.89 20.65 -38.26
CA GLY A 596 24.04 20.39 -37.09
C GLY A 596 24.79 20.03 -35.81
N VAL A 597 24.05 19.50 -34.85
CA VAL A 597 24.59 18.92 -33.62
C VAL A 597 25.17 17.54 -33.94
N GLU A 598 26.44 17.33 -33.61
CA GLU A 598 27.11 16.03 -33.71
C GLU A 598 26.71 15.15 -32.52
N THR A 599 26.89 15.67 -31.30
CA THR A 599 26.52 14.98 -30.06
C THR A 599 25.97 15.95 -29.02
N LEU A 600 25.14 15.44 -28.11
CA LEU A 600 24.61 16.16 -26.97
C LEU A 600 24.54 15.25 -25.72
N ARG A 601 24.82 15.82 -24.55
CA ARG A 601 24.63 15.21 -23.23
C ARG A 601 23.55 15.98 -22.48
N ILE A 602 22.47 15.29 -22.10
CA ILE A 602 21.33 15.86 -21.39
C ILE A 602 20.89 14.90 -20.26
N PRO A 603 20.76 15.39 -19.01
CA PRO A 603 21.34 16.64 -18.52
C PRO A 603 22.88 16.57 -18.42
N ALA A 604 23.55 17.72 -18.44
CA ALA A 604 25.01 17.82 -18.29
C ALA A 604 25.49 17.94 -16.83
N GLU A 605 24.56 18.08 -15.88
CA GLU A 605 24.76 18.03 -14.43
C GLU A 605 23.48 17.50 -13.79
N ASP A 606 23.50 17.15 -12.50
CA ASP A 606 22.30 16.74 -11.78
C ASP A 606 21.18 17.79 -11.88
N TYR A 607 19.98 17.34 -12.26
CA TYR A 607 18.83 18.19 -12.50
C TYR A 607 17.71 17.87 -11.51
N ILE A 608 17.54 18.75 -10.52
CA ILE A 608 16.52 18.63 -9.46
C ILE A 608 15.46 19.71 -9.67
N ILE A 609 14.20 19.30 -9.77
CA ILE A 609 13.05 20.20 -9.96
C ILE A 609 11.92 19.90 -8.98
N LEU A 610 10.98 20.83 -8.87
CA LEU A 610 9.79 20.63 -8.05
C LEU A 610 8.90 19.55 -8.67
N PHE A 611 8.22 18.78 -7.80
CA PHE A 611 7.26 17.78 -8.25
C PHE A 611 6.16 18.39 -9.13
N GLU A 612 5.66 19.58 -8.78
CA GLU A 612 4.63 20.29 -9.55
C GLU A 612 5.09 20.66 -10.96
N ASP A 613 6.36 21.06 -11.15
CA ASP A 613 6.90 21.41 -12.46
C ASP A 613 6.86 20.20 -13.40
N PHE A 614 7.25 19.05 -12.88
CA PHE A 614 7.26 17.81 -13.66
C PHE A 614 5.86 17.29 -13.96
N ILE A 615 4.95 17.32 -13.00
CA ILE A 615 3.56 16.89 -13.23
C ILE A 615 2.84 17.84 -14.21
N ASN A 616 3.08 19.15 -14.12
CA ASN A 616 2.54 20.11 -15.10
C ASN A 616 3.17 19.96 -16.49
N PHE A 617 4.42 19.51 -16.58
CA PHE A 617 5.02 19.12 -17.84
C PHE A 617 4.36 17.86 -18.43
N LEU A 618 4.15 16.82 -17.61
CA LEU A 618 3.47 15.61 -18.06
C LEU A 618 2.01 15.86 -18.47
N SER A 619 1.33 16.83 -17.86
CA SER A 619 -0.04 17.21 -18.26
C SER A 619 -0.11 18.04 -19.54
N GLY A 620 1.04 18.52 -20.03
CA GLY A 620 1.14 19.45 -21.16
C GLY A 620 0.82 20.90 -20.81
N TYR A 621 0.70 21.23 -19.52
CA TYR A 621 0.36 22.58 -19.04
C TYR A 621 1.54 23.55 -19.08
N SER A 622 2.73 23.11 -18.66
CA SER A 622 3.93 23.96 -18.61
C SER A 622 5.16 23.28 -19.22
N ALA A 623 6.15 24.09 -19.57
CA ALA A 623 7.49 23.61 -19.88
C ALA A 623 8.17 23.10 -18.60
N LEU A 624 9.24 22.31 -18.75
CA LEU A 624 10.16 22.11 -17.63
C LEU A 624 11.01 23.37 -17.44
N PRO A 625 11.56 23.60 -16.23
CA PRO A 625 12.61 24.59 -16.04
C PRO A 625 13.80 24.36 -17.02
N PRO A 626 14.63 25.38 -17.29
CA PRO A 626 15.78 25.22 -18.18
C PRO A 626 16.74 24.14 -17.68
N ILE A 627 17.17 23.26 -18.59
CA ILE A 627 18.10 22.17 -18.30
C ILE A 627 19.46 22.47 -18.91
N LYS A 628 20.55 22.24 -18.17
CA LYS A 628 21.89 22.39 -18.73
C LYS A 628 22.25 21.20 -19.61
N VAL A 629 22.78 21.48 -20.79
CA VAL A 629 23.20 20.49 -21.77
C VAL A 629 24.60 20.78 -22.29
N GLU A 630 25.35 19.73 -22.57
CA GLU A 630 26.65 19.82 -23.24
C GLU A 630 26.43 19.46 -24.71
N VAL A 631 26.73 20.38 -25.61
CA VAL A 631 26.49 20.23 -27.06
C VAL A 631 27.80 20.32 -27.80
N THR A 632 28.04 19.38 -28.71
CA THR A 632 29.12 19.46 -29.69
C THR A 632 28.51 19.63 -31.08
N ILE A 633 28.75 20.80 -31.67
CA ILE A 633 28.39 21.08 -33.06
C ILE A 633 29.43 20.49 -34.00
N CYS A 634 29.04 20.23 -35.25
CA CYS A 634 29.94 19.62 -36.22
C CYS A 634 31.22 20.43 -36.47
N GLY A 635 32.37 19.80 -36.18
CA GLY A 635 33.68 20.44 -36.27
C GLY A 635 33.99 21.46 -35.15
N GLY A 636 33.10 21.56 -34.16
CA GLY A 636 33.26 22.40 -32.98
C GLY A 636 33.88 21.67 -31.79
N VAL A 637 33.80 22.32 -30.63
CA VAL A 637 34.19 21.75 -29.33
C VAL A 637 32.95 21.67 -28.42
N PRO A 638 32.94 20.77 -27.42
CA PRO A 638 31.86 20.70 -26.44
C PRO A 638 31.61 22.06 -25.78
N SER A 639 30.35 22.47 -25.71
CA SER A 639 29.90 23.75 -25.15
C SER A 639 28.71 23.53 -24.23
N LEU A 640 28.70 24.14 -23.05
CA LEU A 640 27.56 24.11 -22.13
C LEU A 640 26.56 25.22 -22.50
N ILE A 641 25.29 24.86 -22.61
CA ILE A 641 24.18 25.79 -22.80
C ILE A 641 23.02 25.44 -21.87
N GLU A 642 22.13 26.40 -21.63
CA GLU A 642 20.81 26.13 -21.04
C GLU A 642 19.80 25.92 -22.17
N LEU A 643 19.00 24.87 -22.05
CA LEU A 643 17.99 24.47 -23.02
C LEU A 643 16.61 24.49 -22.36
N ASP A 644 15.66 25.18 -22.98
CA ASP A 644 14.25 25.12 -22.59
C ASP A 644 13.63 23.82 -23.14
N ILE A 645 12.97 23.05 -22.28
CA ILE A 645 12.19 21.88 -22.69
C ILE A 645 10.71 22.28 -22.76
N PRO A 646 10.17 22.55 -23.97
CA PRO A 646 8.84 23.11 -24.12
C PRO A 646 7.76 22.12 -23.68
N ALA A 647 6.60 22.65 -23.27
CA ALA A 647 5.40 21.86 -22.97
C ALA A 647 4.97 21.03 -24.20
N ASN A 648 4.53 19.79 -23.98
CA ASN A 648 3.86 19.03 -25.02
C ASN A 648 2.40 19.50 -25.10
N PRO A 649 1.85 19.87 -26.28
CA PRO A 649 0.45 20.27 -26.39
C PRO A 649 -0.53 19.15 -26.00
N ASN A 650 -0.09 17.89 -25.96
CA ASN A 650 -0.84 16.76 -25.47
C ASN A 650 -0.28 16.28 -24.12
N SER A 651 -1.16 15.81 -23.23
CA SER A 651 -0.73 15.13 -22.01
C SER A 651 0.10 13.90 -22.35
N LEU A 652 1.26 13.76 -21.72
CA LEU A 652 2.13 12.60 -21.80
C LEU A 652 1.62 11.44 -20.92
N LEU A 653 0.88 11.76 -19.86
CA LEU A 653 0.29 10.78 -18.95
C LEU A 653 -1.25 10.89 -18.98
N PRO A 654 -1.98 9.84 -19.40
CA PRO A 654 -3.43 9.82 -19.34
C PRO A 654 -3.95 10.09 -17.93
N GLY A 655 -5.00 10.90 -17.81
CA GLY A 655 -5.63 11.19 -16.51
C GLY A 655 -5.19 12.49 -15.85
N LEU A 656 -4.17 13.16 -16.41
CA LEU A 656 -3.86 14.55 -16.08
C LEU A 656 -4.70 15.49 -16.96
N ALA A 657 -5.38 16.44 -16.32
CA ALA A 657 -5.99 17.55 -17.03
C ALA A 657 -4.90 18.56 -17.44
N ASN A 658 -5.03 19.13 -18.65
CA ASN A 658 -4.17 20.22 -19.13
C ASN A 658 -4.56 21.54 -18.44
N THR A 659 -4.33 21.58 -17.13
CA THR A 659 -4.59 22.68 -16.21
C THR A 659 -3.46 22.71 -15.19
N GLU A 660 -3.27 23.85 -14.51
CA GLU A 660 -2.30 23.96 -13.43
C GLU A 660 -2.62 22.95 -12.33
N ILE A 661 -1.75 21.96 -12.16
CA ILE A 661 -1.78 21.02 -11.06
C ILE A 661 -0.89 21.59 -9.97
N LYS A 662 -1.49 21.82 -8.80
CA LYS A 662 -0.77 22.25 -7.60
C LYS A 662 -0.49 21.04 -6.71
N PRO A 663 0.56 21.11 -5.88
CA PRO A 663 0.78 20.16 -4.81
C PRO A 663 -0.50 19.97 -3.99
N PRO A 664 -0.67 18.81 -3.35
CA PRO A 664 -1.75 18.60 -2.40
C PRO A 664 -1.81 19.78 -1.45
N LYS A 665 -3.00 20.39 -1.32
CA LYS A 665 -3.17 21.53 -0.42
C LYS A 665 -2.76 21.06 0.97
N ASP A 666 -1.67 21.61 1.52
CA ASP A 666 -1.29 21.33 2.89
C ASP A 666 -2.51 21.57 3.78
N LYS A 667 -2.91 20.50 4.47
CA LYS A 667 -4.09 20.49 5.31
C LYS A 667 -3.62 20.22 6.72
N ASP A 668 -3.77 21.23 7.57
CA ASP A 668 -3.50 21.07 8.99
C ASP A 668 -4.59 20.20 9.61
N PHE A 669 -4.30 18.90 9.73
CA PHE A 669 -5.20 17.95 10.36
C PHE A 669 -5.29 18.13 11.88
N PHE A 670 -4.43 18.92 12.53
CA PHE A 670 -4.58 19.22 13.96
C PHE A 670 -5.61 20.32 14.24
N ASP A 671 -5.82 21.22 13.27
CA ASP A 671 -6.73 22.35 13.39
C ASP A 671 -8.17 21.91 13.06
N PRO A 672 -9.09 21.84 14.04
CA PRO A 672 -10.46 21.40 13.79
C PRO A 672 -11.25 22.41 12.94
N GLU A 673 -10.81 23.66 12.80
CA GLU A 673 -11.44 24.62 11.88
C GLU A 673 -11.06 24.34 10.42
N ILE A 674 -9.90 23.72 10.17
CA ILE A 674 -9.41 23.36 8.83
C ILE A 674 -9.81 21.92 8.46
N SER A 675 -9.71 21.01 9.42
CA SER A 675 -10.06 19.60 9.26
C SER A 675 -10.85 19.11 10.46
N PRO A 676 -12.19 19.27 10.46
CA PRO A 676 -13.05 18.75 11.51
C PRO A 676 -12.84 17.23 11.74
N PRO A 677 -12.85 16.76 13.00
CA PRO A 677 -12.79 15.33 13.34
C PRO A 677 -13.87 14.49 12.68
N TYR A 678 -15.10 15.00 12.55
CA TYR A 678 -16.17 14.31 11.84
C TYR A 678 -16.70 15.14 10.69
N ARG A 679 -16.72 14.53 9.50
CA ARG A 679 -17.43 15.02 8.33
C ARG A 679 -18.35 13.93 7.84
N PHE A 680 -19.65 14.17 7.79
CA PHE A 680 -20.59 13.17 7.28
C PHE A 680 -21.64 13.80 6.37
N TYR A 681 -22.05 13.04 5.38
CA TYR A 681 -23.01 13.48 4.39
C TYR A 681 -24.43 13.25 4.91
N VAL A 682 -25.22 14.31 5.02
CA VAL A 682 -26.64 14.23 5.33
C VAL A 682 -27.38 13.78 4.08
N VAL A 683 -27.77 12.50 4.03
CA VAL A 683 -28.35 11.89 2.85
C VAL A 683 -29.75 12.44 2.56
N GLY A 684 -29.95 12.93 1.34
CA GLY A 684 -31.22 13.46 0.85
C GLY A 684 -31.98 12.54 -0.10
N ASP A 685 -32.96 13.10 -0.79
CA ASP A 685 -33.75 12.43 -1.84
C ASP A 685 -33.02 12.36 -3.20
N GLY A 686 -31.69 12.44 -3.19
CA GLY A 686 -30.85 12.39 -4.39
C GLY A 686 -30.87 13.65 -5.22
N LEU A 687 -30.96 13.50 -6.55
CA LEU A 687 -30.90 14.62 -7.49
C LEU A 687 -32.07 15.61 -7.37
N ASP A 688 -33.22 15.17 -6.84
CA ASP A 688 -34.37 16.04 -6.60
C ASP A 688 -34.03 17.15 -5.59
N ASN A 689 -33.10 16.86 -4.68
CA ASN A 689 -32.50 17.79 -3.72
C ASN A 689 -33.52 18.64 -2.93
N THR A 690 -34.65 18.03 -2.57
CA THR A 690 -35.73 18.71 -1.84
C THR A 690 -35.57 18.60 -0.34
N VAL A 691 -34.80 17.61 0.13
CA VAL A 691 -34.43 17.39 1.53
C VAL A 691 -33.01 16.84 1.61
N GLY A 692 -32.15 17.35 2.50
CA GLY A 692 -30.79 16.82 2.70
C GLY A 692 -29.78 17.20 1.60
N ASN A 693 -28.78 16.32 1.37
CA ASN A 693 -27.65 16.42 0.43
C ASN A 693 -26.61 17.50 0.71
N TYR A 694 -26.00 17.47 1.89
CA TYR A 694 -24.88 18.35 2.21
C TYR A 694 -23.94 17.68 3.22
N TRP A 695 -22.69 18.14 3.26
CA TRP A 695 -21.73 17.76 4.29
C TRP A 695 -22.02 18.49 5.59
N PHE A 696 -22.05 17.74 6.69
CA PHE A 696 -22.12 18.25 8.04
C PHE A 696 -20.79 17.98 8.75
N GLU A 697 -20.33 18.96 9.51
CA GLU A 697 -19.04 18.92 10.19
C GLU A 697 -19.24 19.08 11.71
N TYR A 698 -18.46 18.34 12.50
CA TYR A 698 -18.53 18.35 13.96
C TYR A 698 -17.16 18.08 14.59
N ASP A 699 -16.95 18.65 15.79
CA ASP A 699 -15.74 18.52 16.63
C ASP A 699 -15.78 17.30 17.58
#